data_AF-A0A970VYC9-F1
#
_entry.id   AF-A0A970VYC9-F1
#
_cell.length_a   1.000
_cell.length_b   1.000
_cell.length_c   1.000
_cell.angle_alpha   90.00
_cell.angle_beta   90.00
_cell.angle_gamma   90.00
#
_symmetry.space_group_name_H-M   'P 1'
#
loop_
_entity.id
_entity.type
_entity.pdbx_description
1 polymer ?
#
loop_
_entity_poly.entity_id
_entity_poly.type
_entity_poly.pdbx_seq_one_letter_code
_entity_poly.pdbx_strand_id
1 'polypeptide(L)'
;MMTEHKGNSSAHLAHGGRQALRVGLLAVALLVLVWGLLGAGLLDGRLAPSISSAAEPETVHFQEGLNSYAGTTDTYINRWFPDTSYGWYNTMSVRAADYMSSLVRFDLSSIPNSATVISATLQLWCTGTGGQTVDASAFRVVRPWSESLATWNAADASVFWGTAGCNSTTTDRLPDPETMVVLSAASRWYEWAIPNMVQAWIANPANNQGVILRGSGEHFVQFSFASSEYWSLDLRPRLSVRYVDGPLSTATSTATATGTFTPTPTSTSFQTFTATPTGTVPTSTHTPTPTATPTGGPGNVEIRIVPDSRTALLNEMFTLDVMVLAPSGPVDSSSVYINFDPAVLQVVDGGGAPTNAIVPDATSLPILLLNQVNNGTGRIDYVAGAALPPAAPPSGYFRVATIRFKAVATAPGGTPVTFSFGAPRQTMTLYAGLNNLGSHTDGVVFVSASTATATATGTVPTATPTHTATHTLTPTNTATPTTPAATATWTATATATSTGQPTATRTSTPIGPTPGTVSLYLDPSPRVATVNEIFTLEIRVNASSQAVDSGAIYIDFDPTFLRVVDVAGNPVASIIPADPFSVVLENVVNNTFGTINYQAGIPSGPACNGVCTVATIRFKALVPTASTPLIFHSTVPRRTRMVLGGINQNTNTPLGSVVIGGSPANTATPTATTPASTATPTRTPTATSTGQPTATPTQTLAAPGGVSIALEPGLKIVTVGQTFDLTVRINAGTQPLDGAQVYVNVDPAVFQVVNVIPDLSRFADIVSPASWDNALGHIGYAAGLLAGPAPTGSFNIATLRLQAIAPAGGSLIRFAFHPPLRDTKVAYQGAQWRPTSVDAIVLVSASGPVATATPTNTPTPTATPTLGAPSGTLTGRVILEGRSDHSGALVTIGSRSALTAANGTFTIAGVPVGLYTVRASRVPYLYADKSGVVITNGATTALPDVGLYGGDCNSDGIVDVADMVMVGMAWQATPADPAWNPAADINGDGIVDLVDLLIIGSNHERTAPTAWAIF
;
A
#
# COMPACT_ATOMS: atom_id res chain seq x y z
N MET A 1 8.68 78.71 -25.02
CA MET A 1 7.27 79.16 -25.16
C MET A 1 6.69 78.50 -26.39
N MET A 2 5.38 78.27 -26.40
CA MET A 2 4.55 77.64 -27.46
C MET A 2 4.84 76.15 -27.70
N THR A 3 3.96 75.17 -27.42
CA THR A 3 2.51 74.93 -27.75
C THR A 3 2.27 74.52 -29.20
N GLU A 4 1.35 73.62 -29.56
CA GLU A 4 0.64 72.50 -28.89
C GLU A 4 -0.23 71.77 -29.96
N HIS A 5 -0.72 70.55 -29.65
CA HIS A 5 -1.90 69.86 -30.19
C HIS A 5 -2.61 70.27 -31.51
N LYS A 6 -2.77 69.28 -32.41
CA LYS A 6 -4.04 68.66 -32.93
C LYS A 6 -3.72 67.76 -34.14
N GLY A 7 -4.51 66.77 -34.54
CA GLY A 7 -5.81 66.25 -34.08
C GLY A 7 -6.52 65.50 -35.21
N ASN A 8 -7.06 64.29 -34.96
CA ASN A 8 -7.61 63.36 -35.97
C ASN A 8 -8.81 63.88 -36.79
N SER A 9 -9.06 63.29 -37.98
CA SER A 9 -10.23 62.42 -38.27
C SER A 9 -10.48 62.14 -39.77
N SER A 10 -10.78 60.87 -40.12
CA SER A 10 -11.62 60.32 -41.23
C SER A 10 -11.04 59.01 -41.83
N ALA A 11 -11.80 58.03 -42.36
CA ALA A 11 -13.20 57.64 -42.12
C ALA A 11 -13.52 56.20 -42.63
N HIS A 12 -14.38 55.48 -41.90
CA HIS A 12 -15.36 54.44 -42.28
C HIS A 12 -15.11 53.27 -43.30
N LEU A 13 -15.41 52.06 -42.77
CA LEU A 13 -16.27 50.96 -43.29
C LEU A 13 -15.77 49.86 -44.28
N ALA A 14 -15.39 48.72 -43.68
CA ALA A 14 -16.02 47.38 -43.78
C ALA A 14 -16.01 46.52 -45.07
N HIS A 15 -15.08 45.55 -45.11
CA HIS A 15 -15.29 44.09 -45.29
C HIS A 15 -14.06 43.39 -44.65
N GLY A 16 -14.11 42.20 -44.05
CA GLY A 16 -14.85 40.98 -44.43
C GLY A 16 -13.80 39.91 -44.76
N GLY A 17 -13.24 39.25 -43.75
CA GLY A 17 -11.98 38.49 -43.88
C GLY A 17 -12.12 37.05 -44.38
N ARG A 18 -10.98 36.37 -44.54
CA ARG A 18 -10.83 34.89 -44.43
C ARG A 18 -9.36 34.51 -44.24
N GLN A 19 -9.18 33.44 -43.48
CA GLN A 19 -7.94 32.85 -42.94
C GLN A 19 -6.84 32.56 -43.98
N ALA A 20 -5.56 32.71 -43.59
CA ALA A 20 -4.54 31.64 -43.66
C ALA A 20 -3.12 32.07 -43.20
N LEU A 21 -2.52 31.26 -42.33
CA LEU A 21 -1.08 30.98 -42.13
C LEU A 21 -0.06 32.06 -41.67
N ARG A 22 0.50 31.77 -40.47
CA ARG A 22 1.92 31.80 -40.05
C ARG A 22 2.57 33.11 -39.55
N VAL A 23 3.11 32.99 -38.33
CA VAL A 23 3.90 33.96 -37.56
C VAL A 23 5.18 33.26 -37.04
N GLY A 24 6.25 34.03 -36.85
CA GLY A 24 7.57 33.60 -36.34
C GLY A 24 8.68 34.18 -37.22
N LEU A 25 9.81 34.69 -36.72
CA LEU A 25 10.39 34.67 -35.36
C LEU A 25 11.53 35.72 -35.33
N LEU A 26 11.76 36.46 -34.22
CA LEU A 26 13.05 37.13 -33.88
C LEU A 26 12.96 37.99 -32.60
N ALA A 27 13.40 37.43 -31.47
CA ALA A 27 13.67 38.18 -30.23
C ALA A 27 14.66 37.41 -29.33
N VAL A 28 15.90 37.24 -29.79
CA VAL A 28 17.02 36.71 -28.97
C VAL A 28 18.19 37.68 -29.11
N ALA A 29 18.22 38.70 -28.25
CA ALA A 29 19.23 39.76 -28.29
C ALA A 29 19.41 40.49 -26.94
N LEU A 30 19.51 39.78 -25.81
CA LEU A 30 19.91 40.41 -24.54
C LEU A 30 20.52 39.46 -23.48
N LEU A 31 21.61 38.74 -23.78
CA LEU A 31 22.38 38.06 -22.71
C LEU A 31 23.88 37.83 -22.96
N VAL A 32 24.60 38.81 -23.52
CA VAL A 32 26.09 38.82 -23.49
C VAL A 32 26.60 40.24 -23.27
N LEU A 33 26.67 40.71 -22.01
CA LEU A 33 27.46 41.91 -21.66
C LEU A 33 27.75 42.11 -20.14
N VAL A 34 28.34 41.12 -19.45
CA VAL A 34 29.31 41.40 -18.36
C VAL A 34 30.31 40.23 -18.28
N TRP A 35 31.58 40.48 -18.61
CA TRP A 35 32.71 39.60 -18.25
C TRP A 35 33.95 40.47 -17.97
N GLY A 36 34.57 40.27 -16.81
CA GLY A 36 35.96 40.63 -16.50
C GLY A 36 36.28 42.09 -16.12
N LEU A 37 36.70 42.30 -14.86
CA LEU A 37 38.08 42.68 -14.49
C LEU A 37 38.16 43.30 -13.08
N LEU A 38 38.71 42.54 -12.13
CA LEU A 38 39.69 42.97 -11.11
C LEU A 38 40.18 41.69 -10.41
N GLY A 39 41.48 41.56 -10.13
CA GLY A 39 42.06 40.29 -9.68
C GLY A 39 43.24 40.41 -8.71
N ALA A 40 43.89 39.26 -8.51
CA ALA A 40 45.10 39.01 -7.71
C ALA A 40 44.95 39.06 -6.17
N GLY A 41 45.31 37.95 -5.50
CA GLY A 41 45.28 37.80 -4.03
C GLY A 41 45.64 36.39 -3.53
N LEU A 42 46.92 36.04 -3.65
CA LEU A 42 47.64 34.84 -3.19
C LEU A 42 47.15 34.06 -1.92
N LEU A 43 47.30 32.72 -1.98
CA LEU A 43 47.56 31.74 -0.88
C LEU A 43 46.43 31.55 0.18
N ASP A 44 46.00 30.35 0.58
CA ASP A 44 46.74 29.10 0.84
C ASP A 44 45.84 27.85 0.75
N GLY A 45 46.42 26.66 0.59
CA GLY A 45 45.67 25.39 0.46
C GLY A 45 45.55 24.58 1.76
N ARG A 46 44.34 24.07 2.06
CA ARG A 46 44.13 22.84 2.84
C ARG A 46 43.08 21.96 2.17
N LEU A 47 43.38 20.67 2.04
CA LEU A 47 42.56 19.69 1.34
C LEU A 47 41.21 19.50 2.05
N ALA A 48 40.12 19.73 1.32
CA ALA A 48 38.87 19.01 1.58
C ALA A 48 38.95 17.64 0.86
N PRO A 49 38.40 16.55 1.42
CA PRO A 49 38.27 15.31 0.68
C PRO A 49 37.38 15.54 -0.55
N SER A 50 37.83 15.08 -1.71
CA SER A 50 37.05 15.16 -2.95
C SER A 50 35.74 14.40 -2.79
N ILE A 51 34.62 15.13 -2.80
CA ILE A 51 33.29 14.54 -2.83
C ILE A 51 33.19 13.77 -4.16
N SER A 52 32.98 12.46 -4.10
CA SER A 52 32.68 11.70 -5.32
C SER A 52 31.38 12.22 -5.89
N SER A 53 31.40 12.67 -7.15
CA SER A 53 30.16 12.90 -7.89
C SER A 53 29.34 11.61 -7.86
N ALA A 54 28.05 11.72 -7.57
CA ALA A 54 27.14 10.61 -7.84
C ALA A 54 27.07 10.41 -9.36
N ALA A 55 27.04 9.15 -9.81
CA ALA A 55 26.82 8.83 -11.21
C ALA A 55 25.34 9.06 -11.55
N GLU A 56 25.07 9.83 -12.60
CA GLU A 56 23.70 10.00 -13.12
C GLU A 56 23.24 8.72 -13.85
N PRO A 57 21.93 8.38 -13.83
CA PRO A 57 21.42 7.18 -14.46
C PRO A 57 21.35 7.30 -15.99
N GLU A 58 22.16 6.52 -16.69
CA GLU A 58 22.23 6.43 -18.15
C GLU A 58 21.17 5.45 -18.70
N THR A 59 20.76 5.63 -19.97
CA THR A 59 19.89 4.68 -20.70
C THR A 59 20.46 4.36 -22.07
N VAL A 60 20.57 3.07 -22.38
CA VAL A 60 21.10 2.53 -23.63
C VAL A 60 20.03 1.66 -24.31
N HIS A 61 19.94 1.77 -25.63
CA HIS A 61 19.03 0.98 -26.47
C HIS A 61 19.83 0.11 -27.44
N PHE A 62 19.60 -1.20 -27.41
CA PHE A 62 20.18 -2.20 -28.30
C PHE A 62 19.14 -2.61 -29.33
N GLN A 63 19.40 -2.41 -30.64
CA GLN A 63 18.48 -2.76 -31.73
C GLN A 63 19.25 -2.93 -33.04
N GLU A 64 19.06 -4.05 -33.74
CA GLU A 64 19.91 -4.43 -34.87
C GLU A 64 19.89 -3.41 -36.04
N GLY A 65 21.04 -2.81 -36.33
CA GLY A 65 21.21 -1.79 -37.36
C GLY A 65 20.90 -0.35 -36.90
N LEU A 66 20.41 -0.15 -35.67
CA LEU A 66 20.25 1.18 -35.08
C LEU A 66 21.58 1.63 -34.44
N ASN A 67 21.99 2.89 -34.68
CA ASN A 67 23.24 3.46 -34.13
C ASN A 67 24.49 2.59 -34.35
N SER A 68 24.55 1.87 -35.47
CA SER A 68 25.60 0.89 -35.80
C SER A 68 25.73 -0.31 -34.85
N TYR A 69 24.74 -0.57 -33.99
CA TYR A 69 24.66 -1.79 -33.20
C TYR A 69 24.42 -3.01 -34.10
N ALA A 70 25.23 -4.05 -33.92
CA ALA A 70 25.16 -5.31 -34.68
C ALA A 70 25.35 -6.54 -33.78
N GLY A 71 24.78 -6.48 -32.57
CA GLY A 71 24.96 -7.46 -31.50
C GLY A 71 23.73 -8.31 -31.21
N THR A 72 22.70 -8.25 -32.05
CA THR A 72 21.48 -9.07 -31.90
C THR A 72 21.74 -10.45 -32.49
N THR A 73 21.36 -11.50 -31.77
CA THR A 73 21.24 -12.86 -32.30
C THR A 73 19.88 -13.40 -31.92
N ASP A 74 19.05 -13.79 -32.89
CA ASP A 74 17.70 -14.27 -32.66
C ASP A 74 17.19 -15.28 -33.68
N THR A 75 16.33 -16.20 -33.22
CA THR A 75 15.84 -17.33 -33.99
C THR A 75 14.58 -17.90 -33.33
N TYR A 76 13.97 -18.92 -33.91
CA TYR A 76 12.95 -19.69 -33.21
C TYR A 76 13.11 -21.19 -33.47
N ILE A 77 12.75 -21.99 -32.47
CA ILE A 77 12.82 -23.45 -32.53
C ILE A 77 11.40 -24.02 -32.64
N ASN A 78 11.24 -25.03 -33.51
CA ASN A 78 9.92 -25.49 -33.95
C ASN A 78 9.78 -27.01 -33.79
N ARG A 79 8.87 -27.44 -32.91
CA ARG A 79 8.65 -28.84 -32.57
C ARG A 79 8.18 -29.70 -33.74
N TRP A 80 7.53 -29.12 -34.75
CA TRP A 80 7.07 -29.86 -35.94
C TRP A 80 8.17 -30.09 -36.98
N PHE A 81 9.21 -29.28 -36.96
CA PHE A 81 10.35 -29.37 -37.87
C PHE A 81 11.64 -29.40 -37.03
N PRO A 82 11.85 -30.49 -36.26
CA PRO A 82 12.68 -30.41 -35.06
C PRO A 82 14.19 -30.31 -35.34
N ASP A 83 14.61 -30.58 -36.57
CA ASP A 83 15.99 -30.48 -37.05
C ASP A 83 16.19 -29.29 -38.02
N THR A 84 15.19 -28.41 -38.16
CA THR A 84 15.26 -27.20 -38.98
C THR A 84 15.69 -26.00 -38.13
N SER A 85 16.69 -25.25 -38.62
CA SER A 85 17.11 -23.96 -38.09
C SER A 85 16.38 -22.81 -38.82
N TYR A 86 16.10 -21.74 -38.08
CA TYR A 86 15.36 -20.56 -38.58
C TYR A 86 16.09 -19.22 -38.40
N GLY A 87 17.37 -19.20 -37.97
CA GLY A 87 18.16 -17.97 -37.75
C GLY A 87 18.64 -17.26 -39.02
N TRP A 88 17.78 -17.25 -40.05
CA TRP A 88 17.88 -16.47 -41.28
C TRP A 88 16.49 -15.96 -41.72
N TYR A 89 15.44 -16.28 -40.97
CA TYR A 89 14.08 -15.89 -41.27
C TYR A 89 13.82 -14.51 -40.68
N ASN A 90 13.30 -13.60 -41.49
CA ASN A 90 12.89 -12.26 -41.08
C ASN A 90 11.80 -12.21 -39.98
N THR A 91 11.33 -13.37 -39.50
CA THR A 91 10.36 -13.48 -38.41
C THR A 91 10.64 -14.67 -37.50
N MET A 92 10.54 -14.43 -36.18
CA MET A 92 10.48 -15.46 -35.14
C MET A 92 9.04 -15.88 -34.86
N SER A 93 8.82 -16.93 -34.05
CA SER A 93 7.47 -17.35 -33.65
C SER A 93 7.37 -17.99 -32.26
N VAL A 94 6.28 -17.66 -31.56
CA VAL A 94 5.87 -18.26 -30.28
C VAL A 94 4.51 -18.92 -30.45
N ARG A 95 4.32 -20.13 -29.90
CA ARG A 95 3.05 -20.87 -29.95
C ARG A 95 2.79 -21.62 -28.65
N ALA A 96 1.54 -21.57 -28.18
CA ALA A 96 1.09 -22.29 -26.99
C ALA A 96 1.38 -23.80 -27.03
N ALA A 97 1.44 -24.42 -25.85
CA ALA A 97 1.82 -25.82 -25.65
C ALA A 97 3.21 -26.18 -26.19
N ASP A 98 4.13 -25.21 -26.20
CA ASP A 98 5.54 -25.41 -26.53
C ASP A 98 5.76 -26.00 -27.94
N TYR A 99 5.00 -25.52 -28.93
CA TYR A 99 5.19 -25.92 -30.33
C TYR A 99 6.23 -25.05 -31.07
N MET A 100 6.32 -23.77 -30.71
CA MET A 100 7.30 -22.82 -31.23
C MET A 100 7.72 -21.89 -30.09
N SER A 101 9.03 -21.64 -29.98
CA SER A 101 9.60 -20.77 -28.96
C SER A 101 10.72 -19.93 -29.57
N SER A 102 10.72 -18.62 -29.29
CA SER A 102 11.72 -17.68 -29.83
C SER A 102 12.92 -17.58 -28.89
N LEU A 103 14.13 -17.55 -29.44
CA LEU A 103 15.40 -17.33 -28.75
C LEU A 103 15.92 -15.95 -29.15
N VAL A 104 16.30 -15.11 -28.19
CA VAL A 104 16.83 -13.75 -28.43
C VAL A 104 17.99 -13.47 -27.49
N ARG A 105 19.08 -12.88 -28.01
CA ARG A 105 20.23 -12.43 -27.23
C ARG A 105 20.77 -11.13 -27.81
N PHE A 106 21.14 -10.21 -26.93
CA PHE A 106 21.81 -8.95 -27.24
C PHE A 106 23.22 -8.97 -26.65
N ASP A 107 24.22 -8.53 -27.39
CA ASP A 107 25.51 -8.13 -26.80
C ASP A 107 25.32 -6.86 -25.96
N LEU A 108 25.81 -6.89 -24.73
CA LEU A 108 25.72 -5.83 -23.73
C LEU A 108 27.09 -5.22 -23.42
N SER A 109 28.13 -5.54 -24.20
CA SER A 109 29.52 -5.14 -23.99
C SER A 109 29.78 -3.62 -23.92
N SER A 110 28.83 -2.79 -24.35
CA SER A 110 28.87 -1.33 -24.19
C SER A 110 28.55 -0.84 -22.77
N ILE A 111 27.92 -1.68 -21.92
CA ILE A 111 27.60 -1.34 -20.52
C ILE A 111 28.76 -1.79 -19.63
N PRO A 112 29.29 -0.93 -18.72
CA PRO A 112 30.32 -1.33 -17.78
C PRO A 112 29.89 -2.51 -16.90
N ASN A 113 30.75 -3.51 -16.70
CA ASN A 113 30.45 -4.66 -15.82
C ASN A 113 30.20 -4.26 -14.35
N SER A 114 30.61 -3.05 -13.95
CA SER A 114 30.34 -2.41 -12.66
C SER A 114 28.94 -1.78 -12.54
N ALA A 115 28.16 -1.75 -13.62
CA ALA A 115 26.89 -1.05 -13.66
C ALA A 115 25.78 -1.77 -12.86
N THR A 116 25.02 -0.97 -12.12
CA THR A 116 23.79 -1.41 -11.44
C THR A 116 22.59 -1.09 -12.33
N VAL A 117 21.85 -2.12 -12.74
CA VAL A 117 20.65 -2.01 -13.57
C VAL A 117 19.48 -1.49 -12.74
N ILE A 118 18.88 -0.40 -13.20
CA ILE A 118 17.66 0.20 -12.65
C ILE A 118 16.43 -0.43 -13.31
N SER A 119 16.48 -0.67 -14.63
CA SER A 119 15.42 -1.33 -15.39
C SER A 119 15.95 -1.90 -16.69
N ALA A 120 15.43 -3.05 -17.14
CA ALA A 120 15.68 -3.56 -18.48
C ALA A 120 14.42 -4.16 -19.10
N THR A 121 14.12 -3.81 -20.35
CA THR A 121 12.89 -4.21 -21.05
C THR A 121 13.21 -4.71 -22.46
N LEU A 122 12.95 -6.00 -22.70
CA LEU A 122 12.93 -6.61 -24.03
C LEU A 122 11.63 -6.21 -24.74
N GLN A 123 11.73 -5.74 -25.98
CA GLN A 123 10.58 -5.32 -26.78
C GLN A 123 10.64 -6.01 -28.15
N LEU A 124 9.58 -6.74 -28.52
CA LEU A 124 9.44 -7.39 -29.83
C LEU A 124 8.18 -6.90 -30.55
N TRP A 125 8.31 -6.61 -31.85
CA TRP A 125 7.17 -6.25 -32.69
C TRP A 125 6.44 -7.49 -33.22
N CYS A 126 5.16 -7.63 -32.91
CA CYS A 126 4.33 -8.70 -33.43
C CYS A 126 3.86 -8.41 -34.86
N THR A 127 4.30 -9.21 -35.82
CA THR A 127 3.94 -9.09 -37.24
C THR A 127 2.64 -9.80 -37.61
N GLY A 128 2.23 -10.82 -36.86
CA GLY A 128 1.01 -11.59 -37.15
C GLY A 128 0.55 -12.47 -35.99
N THR A 129 -0.73 -12.84 -35.98
CA THR A 129 -1.33 -13.75 -34.98
C THR A 129 -2.43 -14.63 -35.58
N GLY A 130 -2.65 -15.80 -34.99
CA GLY A 130 -3.84 -16.64 -35.22
C GLY A 130 -5.14 -16.13 -34.57
N GLY A 131 -5.13 -14.98 -33.89
CA GLY A 131 -6.34 -14.28 -33.44
C GLY A 131 -6.96 -14.78 -32.13
N GLN A 132 -6.20 -15.51 -31.31
CA GLN A 132 -6.53 -15.87 -29.92
C GLN A 132 -5.33 -15.51 -29.02
N THR A 133 -5.45 -15.69 -27.70
CA THR A 133 -4.38 -15.35 -26.76
C THR A 133 -3.34 -16.46 -26.56
N VAL A 134 -2.10 -16.08 -26.23
CA VAL A 134 -1.01 -16.98 -25.82
C VAL A 134 -0.22 -16.34 -24.69
N ASP A 135 0.03 -17.07 -23.61
CA ASP A 135 0.85 -16.61 -22.49
C ASP A 135 2.32 -16.85 -22.79
N ALA A 136 3.05 -15.80 -23.15
CA ALA A 136 4.46 -15.84 -23.53
C ALA A 136 5.36 -15.53 -22.33
N SER A 137 5.97 -16.57 -21.76
CA SER A 137 6.88 -16.50 -20.61
C SER A 137 8.34 -16.37 -21.04
N ALA A 138 9.10 -15.48 -20.39
CA ALA A 138 10.51 -15.22 -20.66
C ALA A 138 11.42 -15.96 -19.66
N PHE A 139 12.18 -16.94 -20.14
CA PHE A 139 13.11 -17.73 -19.33
C PHE A 139 14.56 -17.42 -19.69
N ARG A 140 15.43 -17.30 -18.67
CA ARG A 140 16.87 -17.18 -18.86
C ARG A 140 17.45 -18.47 -19.41
N VAL A 141 18.09 -18.41 -20.58
CA VAL A 141 18.86 -19.53 -21.13
C VAL A 141 20.22 -19.62 -20.45
N VAL A 142 20.71 -20.84 -20.23
CA VAL A 142 22.03 -21.11 -19.63
C VAL A 142 22.92 -22.01 -20.51
N ARG A 143 22.36 -22.75 -21.48
CA ARG A 143 23.15 -23.46 -22.50
C ARG A 143 23.54 -22.52 -23.64
N PRO A 144 24.80 -22.51 -24.11
CA PRO A 144 25.18 -21.82 -25.32
C PRO A 144 24.45 -22.35 -26.57
N TRP A 145 24.04 -21.44 -27.44
CA TRP A 145 23.39 -21.75 -28.72
C TRP A 145 23.87 -20.81 -29.83
N SER A 146 23.77 -21.30 -31.06
CA SER A 146 24.18 -20.62 -32.28
C SER A 146 22.97 -20.36 -33.18
N GLU A 147 22.70 -19.09 -33.47
CA GLU A 147 21.53 -18.58 -34.21
C GLU A 147 21.19 -19.36 -35.48
N SER A 148 22.18 -19.53 -36.36
CA SER A 148 22.04 -20.21 -37.65
C SER A 148 21.98 -21.73 -37.55
N LEU A 149 22.23 -22.32 -36.37
CA LEU A 149 22.33 -23.78 -36.15
C LEU A 149 21.37 -24.33 -35.08
N ALA A 150 20.70 -23.47 -34.32
CA ALA A 150 19.75 -23.87 -33.28
C ALA A 150 18.47 -24.43 -33.90
N THR A 151 18.06 -25.60 -33.42
CA THR A 151 16.87 -26.34 -33.81
C THR A 151 16.07 -26.75 -32.56
N TRP A 152 14.95 -27.45 -32.74
CA TRP A 152 14.24 -28.03 -31.60
C TRP A 152 15.07 -29.08 -30.86
N ASN A 153 15.83 -29.90 -31.59
CA ASN A 153 16.63 -30.97 -31.01
C ASN A 153 17.99 -30.48 -30.50
N ALA A 154 18.60 -29.48 -31.14
CA ALA A 154 19.97 -29.04 -30.86
C ALA A 154 20.12 -27.53 -30.64
N ALA A 155 21.00 -27.14 -29.73
CA ALA A 155 21.40 -25.76 -29.49
C ALA A 155 22.48 -25.29 -30.51
N ASP A 156 23.24 -26.24 -31.04
CA ASP A 156 24.29 -26.07 -32.05
C ASP A 156 24.47 -27.40 -32.82
N ALA A 157 25.15 -27.41 -33.96
CA ALA A 157 25.27 -28.52 -34.90
C ALA A 157 25.75 -29.86 -34.31
N SER A 158 26.37 -29.86 -33.12
CA SER A 158 26.77 -31.07 -32.38
C SER A 158 26.37 -31.05 -30.90
N VAL A 159 25.60 -30.05 -30.46
CA VAL A 159 25.22 -29.85 -29.05
C VAL A 159 23.71 -29.96 -28.93
N PHE A 160 23.22 -31.13 -28.51
CA PHE A 160 21.81 -31.33 -28.19
C PHE A 160 21.37 -30.47 -26.99
N TRP A 161 20.11 -30.05 -26.97
CA TRP A 161 19.49 -29.60 -25.73
C TRP A 161 19.43 -30.78 -24.74
N GLY A 162 19.53 -30.52 -23.44
CA GLY A 162 19.36 -31.54 -22.40
C GLY A 162 17.93 -32.07 -22.38
N THR A 163 16.96 -31.28 -22.85
CA THR A 163 15.68 -31.78 -23.36
C THR A 163 15.26 -30.92 -24.55
N ALA A 164 14.84 -31.56 -25.65
CA ALA A 164 14.47 -30.88 -26.89
C ALA A 164 13.44 -29.76 -26.66
N GLY A 165 13.64 -28.62 -27.32
CA GLY A 165 12.90 -27.37 -27.09
C GLY A 165 13.50 -26.45 -26.02
N CYS A 166 14.80 -26.58 -25.71
CA CYS A 166 15.44 -25.89 -24.56
C CYS A 166 14.63 -26.14 -23.26
N ASN A 167 14.35 -27.42 -23.00
CA ASN A 167 13.40 -27.86 -21.99
C ASN A 167 14.02 -28.28 -20.66
N SER A 168 15.30 -28.65 -20.62
CA SER A 168 15.95 -29.04 -19.37
C SER A 168 16.17 -27.82 -18.49
N THR A 169 15.50 -27.79 -17.34
CA THR A 169 15.64 -26.76 -16.30
C THR A 169 16.94 -26.89 -15.50
N THR A 170 17.73 -27.93 -15.76
CA THR A 170 19.05 -28.17 -15.13
C THR A 170 20.20 -27.75 -16.04
N THR A 171 20.02 -27.81 -17.37
CA THR A 171 21.13 -27.61 -18.33
C THR A 171 20.87 -26.58 -19.42
N ASP A 172 19.61 -26.27 -19.74
CA ASP A 172 19.27 -25.50 -20.93
C ASP A 172 18.81 -24.08 -20.59
N ARG A 173 17.92 -23.97 -19.59
CA ARG A 173 17.37 -22.71 -19.06
C ARG A 173 17.13 -22.81 -17.56
N LEU A 174 16.88 -21.68 -16.91
CA LEU A 174 16.33 -21.67 -15.55
C LEU A 174 14.88 -22.19 -15.51
N PRO A 175 14.43 -22.81 -14.40
CA PRO A 175 13.08 -23.38 -14.27
C PRO A 175 11.98 -22.34 -14.36
N ASP A 176 12.14 -21.21 -13.67
CA ASP A 176 11.16 -20.15 -13.53
C ASP A 176 11.36 -19.03 -14.57
N PRO A 177 10.28 -18.44 -15.10
CA PRO A 177 10.38 -17.26 -15.95
C PRO A 177 10.53 -16.00 -15.10
N GLU A 178 11.23 -14.99 -15.60
CA GLU A 178 11.31 -13.70 -14.90
C GLU A 178 10.02 -12.88 -15.07
N THR A 179 9.36 -13.01 -16.23
CA THR A 179 8.10 -12.32 -16.52
C THR A 179 7.29 -13.07 -17.58
N MET A 180 6.00 -12.77 -17.66
CA MET A 180 5.04 -13.36 -18.59
C MET A 180 4.15 -12.28 -19.19
N VAL A 181 3.92 -12.34 -20.50
CA VAL A 181 3.12 -11.37 -21.25
C VAL A 181 2.03 -12.10 -22.03
N VAL A 182 0.79 -11.63 -21.91
CA VAL A 182 -0.34 -12.17 -22.68
C VAL A 182 -0.32 -11.57 -24.10
N LEU A 183 0.02 -12.40 -25.08
CA LEU A 183 -0.09 -12.07 -26.49
C LEU A 183 -1.56 -12.14 -26.90
N SER A 184 -2.03 -11.20 -27.71
CA SER A 184 -3.47 -10.96 -27.97
C SER A 184 -3.81 -10.39 -29.35
N ALA A 185 -2.93 -9.60 -29.98
CA ALA A 185 -3.14 -8.96 -31.28
C ALA A 185 -1.81 -8.80 -32.06
N ALA A 186 -1.91 -8.64 -33.37
CA ALA A 186 -0.77 -8.28 -34.22
C ALA A 186 -0.56 -6.76 -34.33
N SER A 187 0.49 -6.34 -35.03
CA SER A 187 0.82 -4.96 -35.35
C SER A 187 1.03 -4.08 -34.10
N ARG A 188 1.70 -4.63 -33.09
CA ARG A 188 2.04 -3.93 -31.84
C ARG A 188 3.34 -4.46 -31.23
N TRP A 189 3.93 -3.64 -30.38
CA TRP A 189 4.99 -4.07 -29.46
C TRP A 189 4.41 -4.90 -28.31
N TYR A 190 5.21 -5.88 -27.90
CA TYR A 190 5.09 -6.60 -26.63
C TYR A 190 6.39 -6.44 -25.84
N GLU A 191 6.27 -6.33 -24.52
CA GLU A 191 7.35 -5.88 -23.64
C GLU A 191 7.51 -6.81 -22.44
N TRP A 192 8.71 -7.38 -22.27
CA TRP A 192 9.08 -8.23 -21.15
C TRP A 192 10.12 -7.52 -20.29
N ALA A 193 9.78 -7.21 -19.03
CA ALA A 193 10.74 -6.71 -18.06
C ALA A 193 11.69 -7.85 -17.62
N ILE A 194 12.99 -7.66 -17.86
CA ILE A 194 14.06 -8.65 -17.57
C ILE A 194 15.28 -8.06 -16.82
N PRO A 195 15.10 -7.19 -15.80
CA PRO A 195 16.21 -6.52 -15.11
C PRO A 195 17.20 -7.48 -14.43
N ASN A 196 16.74 -8.60 -13.86
CA ASN A 196 17.59 -9.55 -13.12
C ASN A 196 18.43 -10.39 -14.09
N MET A 197 17.86 -10.84 -15.22
CA MET A 197 18.62 -11.43 -16.32
C MET A 197 19.74 -10.49 -16.80
N VAL A 198 19.39 -9.23 -17.11
CA VAL A 198 20.34 -8.25 -17.65
C VAL A 198 21.42 -7.87 -16.63
N GLN A 199 21.08 -7.68 -15.36
CA GLN A 199 22.06 -7.45 -14.30
C GLN A 199 23.05 -8.61 -14.16
N ALA A 200 22.57 -9.86 -14.27
CA ALA A 200 23.42 -11.04 -14.17
C ALA A 200 24.29 -11.27 -15.42
N TRP A 201 23.87 -10.77 -16.58
CA TRP A 201 24.68 -10.75 -17.81
C TRP A 201 25.74 -9.65 -17.79
N ILE A 202 25.43 -8.44 -17.33
CA ILE A 202 26.41 -7.36 -17.14
C ILE A 202 27.49 -7.77 -16.12
N ALA A 203 27.08 -8.37 -14.99
CA ALA A 203 28.02 -8.85 -13.98
C ALA A 203 28.90 -10.01 -14.47
N ASN A 204 28.42 -10.82 -15.44
CA ASN A 204 29.15 -11.96 -15.99
C ASN A 204 28.83 -12.14 -17.50
N PRO A 205 29.46 -11.38 -18.41
CA PRO A 205 29.09 -11.38 -19.83
C PRO A 205 29.20 -12.75 -20.52
N ALA A 206 30.13 -13.60 -20.10
CA ALA A 206 30.27 -14.97 -20.60
C ALA A 206 29.05 -15.88 -20.33
N ASN A 207 28.20 -15.51 -19.35
CA ASN A 207 26.95 -16.22 -19.01
C ASN A 207 25.72 -15.64 -19.74
N ASN A 208 25.91 -14.75 -20.71
CA ASN A 208 24.85 -14.25 -21.58
C ASN A 208 24.53 -15.23 -22.71
N GLN A 209 23.59 -16.13 -22.42
CA GLN A 209 22.98 -17.00 -23.43
C GLN A 209 21.58 -16.50 -23.84
N GLY A 210 21.21 -15.26 -23.47
CA GLY A 210 19.93 -14.66 -23.82
C GLY A 210 18.71 -15.31 -23.15
N VAL A 211 17.56 -15.08 -23.78
CA VAL A 211 16.23 -15.42 -23.29
C VAL A 211 15.49 -16.32 -24.29
N ILE A 212 14.70 -17.26 -23.77
CA ILE A 212 13.72 -18.00 -24.56
C ILE A 212 12.31 -17.57 -24.18
N LEU A 213 11.53 -17.14 -25.17
CA LEU A 213 10.12 -16.83 -25.05
C LEU A 213 9.29 -18.05 -25.42
N ARG A 214 8.52 -18.56 -24.45
CA ARG A 214 7.78 -19.83 -24.58
C ARG A 214 6.30 -19.62 -24.39
N GLY A 215 5.52 -20.16 -25.32
CA GLY A 215 4.06 -20.02 -25.33
C GLY A 215 3.36 -21.09 -24.48
N SER A 216 2.43 -20.64 -23.65
CA SER A 216 1.49 -21.46 -22.89
C SER A 216 0.06 -20.92 -23.05
N GLY A 217 -0.93 -21.59 -22.44
CA GLY A 217 -2.36 -21.24 -22.56
C GLY A 217 -3.18 -22.29 -23.33
N GLU A 218 -4.50 -22.10 -23.33
CA GLU A 218 -5.48 -23.07 -23.87
C GLU A 218 -5.65 -23.02 -25.40
N HIS A 219 -5.25 -21.91 -26.03
CA HIS A 219 -5.42 -21.69 -27.46
C HIS A 219 -4.13 -21.96 -28.24
N PHE A 220 -4.15 -23.00 -29.07
CA PHE A 220 -3.02 -23.41 -29.91
C PHE A 220 -2.77 -22.49 -31.12
N VAL A 221 -2.69 -21.17 -30.92
CA VAL A 221 -2.40 -20.19 -31.99
C VAL A 221 -0.93 -19.75 -31.98
N GLN A 222 -0.45 -19.34 -33.16
CA GLN A 222 0.90 -18.80 -33.35
C GLN A 222 0.87 -17.27 -33.29
N PHE A 223 1.90 -16.69 -32.68
CA PHE A 223 2.27 -15.29 -32.81
C PHE A 223 3.63 -15.20 -33.51
N SER A 224 3.72 -14.35 -34.52
CA SER A 224 4.96 -14.08 -35.27
C SER A 224 5.53 -12.74 -34.84
N PHE A 225 6.84 -12.68 -34.64
CA PHE A 225 7.58 -11.47 -34.29
C PHE A 225 8.58 -11.13 -35.38
N ALA A 226 8.96 -9.86 -35.53
CA ALA A 226 10.10 -9.47 -36.36
C ALA A 226 11.41 -10.01 -35.77
N SER A 227 12.34 -10.45 -36.63
CA SER A 227 13.72 -10.81 -36.27
C SER A 227 14.72 -9.67 -36.54
N SER A 228 15.99 -9.90 -36.21
CA SER A 228 17.14 -9.10 -36.64
C SER A 228 17.18 -8.86 -38.16
N GLU A 229 16.72 -9.79 -39.02
CA GLU A 229 16.68 -9.62 -40.49
C GLU A 229 15.43 -8.91 -41.01
N TYR A 230 14.48 -8.49 -40.15
CA TYR A 230 13.27 -7.82 -40.61
C TYR A 230 13.60 -6.54 -41.39
N TRP A 231 12.89 -6.31 -42.50
CA TRP A 231 13.23 -5.27 -43.49
C TRP A 231 13.07 -3.83 -42.98
N SER A 232 12.33 -3.64 -41.87
CA SER A 232 12.12 -2.35 -41.23
C SER A 232 12.91 -2.31 -39.93
N LEU A 233 13.99 -1.52 -39.92
CA LEU A 233 14.91 -1.37 -38.78
C LEU A 233 14.14 -1.06 -37.49
N ASP A 234 13.22 -0.10 -37.55
CA ASP A 234 12.44 0.39 -36.42
C ASP A 234 11.62 -0.70 -35.72
N LEU A 235 11.26 -1.77 -36.45
CA LEU A 235 10.41 -2.87 -35.97
C LEU A 235 11.19 -4.12 -35.53
N ARG A 236 12.52 -4.11 -35.63
CA ARG A 236 13.38 -5.23 -35.18
C ARG A 236 13.38 -5.41 -33.66
N PRO A 237 13.78 -6.58 -33.13
CA PRO A 237 13.97 -6.79 -31.70
C PRO A 237 14.82 -5.69 -31.06
N ARG A 238 14.39 -5.19 -29.90
CA ARG A 238 15.17 -4.22 -29.14
C ARG A 238 15.16 -4.49 -27.64
N LEU A 239 16.23 -4.08 -26.96
CA LEU A 239 16.39 -4.12 -25.52
C LEU A 239 16.76 -2.74 -25.01
N SER A 240 15.97 -2.19 -24.08
CA SER A 240 16.24 -0.91 -23.44
C SER A 240 16.74 -1.15 -22.01
N VAL A 241 17.90 -0.61 -21.64
CA VAL A 241 18.53 -0.80 -20.31
C VAL A 241 18.86 0.56 -19.70
N ARG A 242 18.43 0.79 -18.46
CA ARG A 242 18.78 1.96 -17.65
C ARG A 242 19.67 1.51 -16.49
N TYR A 243 20.80 2.17 -16.27
CA TYR A 243 21.78 1.79 -15.25
C TYR A 243 22.55 2.99 -14.66
N VAL A 244 23.30 2.75 -13.59
CA VAL A 244 24.35 3.66 -13.06
C VAL A 244 25.68 2.93 -13.00
N ASP A 245 26.78 3.58 -13.40
CA ASP A 245 28.14 3.02 -13.27
C ASP A 245 28.78 3.46 -11.94
N GLY A 246 29.08 2.49 -11.08
CA GLY A 246 29.64 2.70 -9.75
C GLY A 246 28.67 2.43 -8.59
N PRO A 247 29.18 2.37 -7.34
CA PRO A 247 28.37 2.09 -6.16
C PRO A 247 27.47 3.27 -5.80
N LEU A 248 26.22 2.97 -5.44
CA LEU A 248 25.33 3.94 -4.78
C LEU A 248 26.01 4.46 -3.51
N SER A 249 26.21 5.79 -3.44
CA SER A 249 26.90 6.46 -2.33
C SER A 249 26.25 6.15 -0.99
N THR A 250 26.86 5.24 -0.23
CA THR A 250 26.49 4.99 1.16
C THR A 250 26.95 6.19 1.98
N ALA A 251 26.03 6.89 2.65
CA ALA A 251 26.35 8.03 3.49
C ALA A 251 27.28 7.60 4.65
N THR A 252 28.58 7.79 4.45
CA THR A 252 29.60 7.46 5.46
C THR A 252 29.57 8.52 6.55
N SER A 253 29.34 8.11 7.79
CA SER A 253 29.26 9.02 8.93
C SER A 253 30.61 9.71 9.18
N THR A 254 30.70 11.00 8.88
CA THR A 254 31.88 11.82 9.18
C THR A 254 32.11 11.90 10.69
N ALA A 255 33.24 11.41 11.17
CA ALA A 255 33.59 11.45 12.58
C ALA A 255 33.77 12.90 13.08
N THR A 256 33.12 13.24 14.19
CA THR A 256 33.21 14.57 14.81
C THR A 256 34.58 14.76 15.47
N ALA A 257 35.44 15.59 14.87
CA ALA A 257 36.69 16.00 15.49
C ALA A 257 36.45 17.07 16.57
N THR A 258 36.78 16.76 17.83
CA THR A 258 36.73 17.72 18.95
C THR A 258 37.84 18.76 18.84
N GLY A 259 37.49 20.01 18.58
CA GLY A 259 38.46 21.11 18.56
C GLY A 259 38.88 21.57 19.97
N THR A 260 40.18 21.51 20.27
CA THR A 260 40.81 22.20 21.41
C THR A 260 41.93 23.10 20.87
N PHE A 261 42.06 24.34 21.38
CA PHE A 261 42.87 25.39 20.76
C PHE A 261 44.25 25.62 21.44
N THR A 262 45.22 26.13 20.63
CA THR A 262 46.40 26.96 21.02
C THR A 262 47.70 26.20 21.45
N PRO A 263 48.95 26.62 21.07
CA PRO A 263 49.46 27.28 19.85
C PRO A 263 50.78 26.68 19.22
N THR A 264 51.01 26.92 17.91
CA THR A 264 52.24 27.41 17.18
C THR A 264 53.69 27.13 17.69
N PRO A 265 54.77 26.98 16.83
CA PRO A 265 54.95 26.43 15.46
C PRO A 265 56.16 25.44 15.30
N THR A 266 56.45 24.92 14.08
CA THR A 266 57.79 24.91 13.37
C THR A 266 57.78 23.96 12.13
N SER A 267 58.70 24.17 11.17
CA SER A 267 58.79 23.62 9.78
C SER A 267 59.26 22.13 9.69
N THR A 268 59.47 21.43 8.55
CA THR A 268 60.10 21.78 7.25
C THR A 268 59.94 20.68 6.14
N SER A 269 59.37 21.05 4.98
CA SER A 269 59.83 20.83 3.57
C SER A 269 60.12 19.46 2.87
N PHE A 270 60.07 19.56 1.52
CA PHE A 270 60.55 18.69 0.40
C PHE A 270 59.67 17.49 -0.03
N GLN A 271 59.33 17.20 -1.31
CA GLN A 271 59.35 17.81 -2.67
C GLN A 271 59.46 16.61 -3.66
N THR A 272 58.81 16.63 -4.85
CA THR A 272 59.43 16.35 -6.19
C THR A 272 58.56 15.60 -7.26
N PHE A 273 58.16 16.30 -8.34
CA PHE A 273 58.15 16.00 -9.82
C PHE A 273 57.65 14.60 -10.36
N THR A 274 57.06 14.38 -11.57
CA THR A 274 56.58 15.25 -12.71
C THR A 274 55.88 14.51 -13.88
N ALA A 275 55.06 15.27 -14.64
CA ALA A 275 54.53 15.17 -16.04
C ALA A 275 53.55 14.06 -16.52
N THR A 276 52.46 14.28 -17.31
CA THR A 276 52.01 15.10 -18.50
C THR A 276 52.01 14.29 -19.85
N PRO A 277 51.31 14.69 -20.96
CA PRO A 277 49.99 14.14 -21.40
C PRO A 277 49.96 13.66 -22.88
N THR A 278 48.77 13.50 -23.52
CA THR A 278 48.36 14.17 -24.81
C THR A 278 47.07 13.59 -25.45
N GLY A 279 46.11 14.46 -25.84
CA GLY A 279 45.36 14.50 -27.13
C GLY A 279 44.27 13.44 -27.43
N THR A 280 43.17 13.69 -28.19
CA THR A 280 42.74 14.84 -29.04
C THR A 280 41.21 14.80 -29.32
N VAL A 281 40.63 15.88 -29.88
CA VAL A 281 39.20 16.14 -30.19
C VAL A 281 38.94 16.11 -31.72
N PRO A 282 37.82 15.54 -32.25
CA PRO A 282 36.74 16.34 -32.92
C PRO A 282 35.31 15.69 -32.91
N THR A 283 34.22 16.19 -33.54
CA THR A 283 33.55 17.54 -33.61
C THR A 283 32.22 17.46 -34.42
N SER A 284 31.10 18.08 -33.94
CA SER A 284 29.82 18.41 -34.66
C SER A 284 28.91 17.24 -35.16
N THR A 285 27.57 17.38 -35.37
CA THR A 285 26.73 18.53 -35.79
C THR A 285 25.25 18.42 -35.34
N HIS A 286 24.55 19.56 -35.28
CA HIS A 286 23.11 19.79 -35.00
C HIS A 286 22.12 18.99 -35.88
N THR A 287 20.84 18.75 -35.51
CA THR A 287 19.74 19.76 -35.43
C THR A 287 18.44 19.15 -34.86
N PRO A 288 17.66 19.83 -33.99
CA PRO A 288 16.35 19.36 -33.52
C PRO A 288 15.18 19.84 -34.38
N THR A 289 14.08 19.08 -34.43
CA THR A 289 12.77 19.52 -34.96
C THR A 289 11.65 18.75 -34.23
N PRO A 290 10.51 19.38 -33.88
CA PRO A 290 9.66 18.91 -32.77
C PRO A 290 8.43 18.09 -33.21
N THR A 291 7.68 17.62 -32.20
CA THR A 291 6.26 17.20 -32.21
C THR A 291 6.00 15.69 -32.26
N ALA A 292 5.42 15.15 -31.18
CA ALA A 292 4.09 14.51 -31.21
C ALA A 292 3.63 14.11 -29.79
N THR A 293 2.41 14.50 -29.42
CA THR A 293 1.67 13.92 -28.29
C THR A 293 1.06 12.59 -28.74
N PRO A 294 1.36 11.43 -28.13
CA PRO A 294 0.67 10.18 -28.43
C PRO A 294 -0.54 9.99 -27.51
N THR A 295 -1.71 9.79 -28.10
CA THR A 295 -2.92 9.33 -27.40
C THR A 295 -2.79 7.86 -26.97
N GLY A 296 -3.42 7.51 -25.83
CA GLY A 296 -3.16 6.25 -25.12
C GLY A 296 -3.56 4.95 -25.84
N GLY A 297 -2.74 3.91 -25.60
CA GLY A 297 -3.07 2.51 -25.87
C GLY A 297 -3.71 1.80 -24.67
N PRO A 298 -4.19 0.55 -24.82
CA PRO A 298 -5.02 -0.11 -23.81
C PRO A 298 -4.26 -0.36 -22.51
N GLY A 299 -4.91 -0.02 -21.40
CA GLY A 299 -4.38 -0.13 -20.05
C GLY A 299 -3.95 -1.54 -19.64
N ASN A 300 -3.00 -1.61 -18.72
CA ASN A 300 -2.53 -2.84 -18.08
C ASN A 300 -3.19 -3.09 -16.70
N VAL A 301 -4.07 -2.19 -16.25
CA VAL A 301 -4.73 -2.25 -14.93
C VAL A 301 -6.13 -2.89 -15.03
N GLU A 302 -6.51 -3.70 -14.04
CA GLU A 302 -7.89 -4.16 -13.81
C GLU A 302 -8.46 -3.48 -12.55
N ILE A 303 -9.74 -3.08 -12.58
CA ILE A 303 -10.51 -2.73 -11.38
C ILE A 303 -11.62 -3.76 -11.11
N ARG A 304 -11.74 -4.27 -9.89
CA ARG A 304 -12.67 -5.35 -9.56
C ARG A 304 -13.35 -5.23 -8.22
N ILE A 305 -14.58 -5.74 -8.15
CA ILE A 305 -15.34 -5.89 -6.91
C ILE A 305 -14.96 -7.25 -6.27
N VAL A 306 -14.73 -7.25 -4.95
CA VAL A 306 -14.21 -8.42 -4.21
C VAL A 306 -14.98 -8.63 -2.89
N PRO A 307 -15.59 -9.81 -2.67
CA PRO A 307 -15.77 -10.87 -3.65
C PRO A 307 -16.66 -10.41 -4.82
N ASP A 308 -16.38 -10.94 -6.00
CA ASP A 308 -17.17 -10.71 -7.23
C ASP A 308 -18.57 -11.36 -7.15
N SER A 309 -18.77 -12.28 -6.20
CA SER A 309 -20.08 -12.84 -5.87
C SER A 309 -20.29 -12.94 -4.35
N ARG A 310 -21.47 -12.55 -3.87
CA ARG A 310 -21.82 -12.60 -2.44
C ARG A 310 -23.27 -13.06 -2.24
N THR A 311 -23.50 -14.04 -1.37
CA THR A 311 -24.87 -14.43 -0.95
C THR A 311 -25.15 -13.88 0.42
N ALA A 312 -26.17 -13.03 0.57
CA ALA A 312 -26.61 -12.41 1.82
C ALA A 312 -28.03 -12.84 2.21
N LEU A 313 -28.33 -12.81 3.50
CA LEU A 313 -29.70 -12.87 4.02
C LEU A 313 -30.34 -11.48 4.02
N LEU A 314 -31.67 -11.43 3.94
CA LEU A 314 -32.43 -10.19 4.09
C LEU A 314 -32.10 -9.51 5.45
N ASN A 315 -31.79 -8.21 5.42
CA ASN A 315 -31.24 -7.38 6.50
C ASN A 315 -29.79 -7.66 6.93
N GLU A 316 -29.08 -8.61 6.33
CA GLU A 316 -27.64 -8.82 6.59
C GLU A 316 -26.83 -7.61 6.12
N MET A 317 -25.84 -7.23 6.94
CA MET A 317 -24.79 -6.29 6.54
C MET A 317 -23.54 -7.06 6.10
N PHE A 318 -22.96 -6.64 4.99
CA PHE A 318 -21.74 -7.23 4.43
C PHE A 318 -20.91 -6.16 3.71
N THR A 319 -19.67 -6.51 3.37
CA THR A 319 -18.75 -5.63 2.64
C THR A 319 -18.37 -6.21 1.29
N LEU A 320 -18.16 -5.33 0.32
CA LEU A 320 -17.50 -5.60 -0.95
C LEU A 320 -16.36 -4.59 -1.12
N ASP A 321 -15.15 -5.06 -1.41
CA ASP A 321 -13.97 -4.24 -1.62
C ASP A 321 -13.79 -3.91 -3.10
N VAL A 322 -13.46 -2.65 -3.41
CA VAL A 322 -13.01 -2.23 -4.73
C VAL A 322 -11.49 -2.38 -4.76
N MET A 323 -11.01 -3.36 -5.51
CA MET A 323 -9.60 -3.69 -5.67
C MET A 323 -9.09 -3.25 -7.04
N VAL A 324 -7.84 -2.80 -7.08
CA VAL A 324 -7.10 -2.52 -8.31
C VAL A 324 -5.94 -3.51 -8.42
N LEU A 325 -5.79 -4.09 -9.62
CA LEU A 325 -4.68 -4.94 -10.00
C LEU A 325 -3.87 -4.20 -11.07
N ALA A 326 -2.72 -3.64 -10.67
CA ALA A 326 -1.84 -2.84 -11.51
C ALA A 326 -0.45 -3.53 -11.63
N PRO A 327 -0.34 -4.63 -12.39
CA PRO A 327 0.79 -5.56 -12.34
C PRO A 327 2.11 -5.03 -12.91
N SER A 328 2.08 -3.97 -13.73
CA SER A 328 3.29 -3.40 -14.35
C SER A 328 3.26 -1.87 -14.53
N GLY A 329 2.34 -1.17 -13.86
CA GLY A 329 2.26 0.29 -13.88
C GLY A 329 1.81 0.81 -12.51
N PRO A 330 2.37 1.93 -12.01
CA PRO A 330 1.78 2.63 -10.88
C PRO A 330 0.40 3.19 -11.23
N VAL A 331 -0.42 3.50 -10.23
CA VAL A 331 -1.71 4.18 -10.40
C VAL A 331 -1.70 5.45 -9.55
N ASP A 332 -1.72 6.60 -10.21
CA ASP A 332 -1.74 7.92 -9.58
C ASP A 332 -3.14 8.30 -9.11
N SER A 333 -4.18 7.79 -9.77
CA SER A 333 -5.56 7.97 -9.30
C SER A 333 -6.52 6.91 -9.84
N SER A 334 -7.63 6.74 -9.13
CA SER A 334 -8.74 5.87 -9.51
C SER A 334 -10.05 6.63 -9.34
N SER A 335 -10.72 6.88 -10.46
CA SER A 335 -12.10 7.36 -10.55
C SER A 335 -13.02 6.14 -10.66
N VAL A 336 -13.90 5.97 -9.70
CA VAL A 336 -14.73 4.78 -9.49
C VAL A 336 -16.20 5.18 -9.46
N TYR A 337 -16.96 4.73 -10.47
CA TYR A 337 -18.39 4.99 -10.56
C TYR A 337 -19.15 3.66 -10.58
N ILE A 338 -19.91 3.37 -9.54
CA ILE A 338 -20.63 2.08 -9.40
C ILE A 338 -22.15 2.30 -9.41
N ASN A 339 -22.88 1.35 -9.99
CA ASN A 339 -24.33 1.23 -9.93
C ASN A 339 -24.72 0.01 -9.10
N PHE A 340 -25.79 0.11 -8.31
CA PHE A 340 -26.44 -0.99 -7.60
C PHE A 340 -27.97 -0.77 -7.64
N ASP A 341 -28.76 -1.81 -7.38
CA ASP A 341 -30.22 -1.66 -7.26
C ASP A 341 -30.59 -1.14 -5.86
N PRO A 342 -31.11 0.10 -5.71
CA PRO A 342 -31.47 0.68 -4.42
C PRO A 342 -32.73 0.04 -3.81
N ALA A 343 -33.51 -0.74 -4.58
CA ALA A 343 -34.63 -1.51 -4.06
C ALA A 343 -34.17 -2.79 -3.34
N VAL A 344 -32.96 -3.27 -3.62
CA VAL A 344 -32.42 -4.54 -3.09
C VAL A 344 -31.27 -4.32 -2.11
N LEU A 345 -30.40 -3.34 -2.39
CA LEU A 345 -29.22 -3.01 -1.59
C LEU A 345 -29.23 -1.56 -1.13
N GLN A 346 -28.69 -1.31 0.06
CA GLN A 346 -28.48 0.03 0.61
C GLN A 346 -27.07 0.12 1.20
N VAL A 347 -26.31 1.16 0.89
CA VAL A 347 -24.98 1.41 1.47
C VAL A 347 -25.15 1.99 2.87
N VAL A 348 -24.44 1.41 3.85
CA VAL A 348 -24.62 1.71 5.28
C VAL A 348 -23.31 1.97 6.03
N ASP A 349 -23.42 2.71 7.14
CA ASP A 349 -22.32 2.94 8.07
C ASP A 349 -22.00 1.70 8.93
N GLY A 350 -21.11 1.84 9.92
CA GLY A 350 -20.73 0.74 10.81
C GLY A 350 -21.84 0.25 11.75
N GLY A 351 -22.90 1.06 11.97
CA GLY A 351 -24.08 0.72 12.76
C GLY A 351 -25.26 0.20 11.92
N GLY A 352 -25.16 0.24 10.59
CA GLY A 352 -26.23 -0.19 9.69
C GLY A 352 -27.27 0.88 9.35
N ALA A 353 -26.97 2.14 9.62
CA ALA A 353 -27.75 3.28 9.15
C ALA A 353 -27.33 3.67 7.72
N PRO A 354 -28.24 4.20 6.88
CA PRO A 354 -27.89 4.62 5.52
C PRO A 354 -26.83 5.72 5.54
N THR A 355 -25.77 5.57 4.74
CA THR A 355 -24.68 6.56 4.63
C THR A 355 -24.59 7.15 3.23
N ASN A 356 -23.90 8.29 3.11
CA ASN A 356 -23.61 8.99 1.86
C ASN A 356 -22.14 8.86 1.41
N ALA A 357 -21.37 7.95 2.01
CA ALA A 357 -19.95 7.70 1.67
C ALA A 357 -19.58 6.21 1.84
N ILE A 358 -18.66 5.71 1.02
CA ILE A 358 -18.00 4.40 1.22
C ILE A 358 -16.73 4.57 2.05
N VAL A 359 -16.15 3.49 2.57
CA VAL A 359 -14.93 3.56 3.39
C VAL A 359 -13.71 3.65 2.45
N PRO A 360 -12.95 4.75 2.42
CA PRO A 360 -11.75 4.86 1.58
C PRO A 360 -10.62 3.96 2.11
N ASP A 361 -9.81 3.38 1.23
CA ASP A 361 -8.54 2.76 1.65
C ASP A 361 -7.37 3.71 1.40
N ALA A 362 -7.13 4.56 2.41
CA ALA A 362 -6.09 5.57 2.39
C ALA A 362 -4.65 4.99 2.45
N THR A 363 -4.46 3.67 2.48
CA THR A 363 -3.12 3.07 2.42
C THR A 363 -2.54 3.03 1.02
N SER A 364 -3.40 3.03 -0.01
CA SER A 364 -2.99 2.88 -1.40
C SER A 364 -3.14 4.19 -2.17
N LEU A 365 -4.33 4.80 -2.12
CA LEU A 365 -4.62 6.11 -2.72
C LEU A 365 -5.09 7.06 -1.59
N PRO A 366 -4.15 7.68 -0.84
CA PRO A 366 -4.48 8.47 0.35
C PRO A 366 -5.27 9.76 0.08
N ILE A 367 -5.15 10.33 -1.13
CA ILE A 367 -5.77 11.62 -1.46
C ILE A 367 -7.21 11.40 -1.90
N LEU A 368 -8.18 11.60 -1.00
CA LEU A 368 -9.60 11.45 -1.32
C LEU A 368 -10.13 12.70 -2.03
N LEU A 369 -10.47 12.58 -3.31
CA LEU A 369 -10.96 13.68 -4.16
C LEU A 369 -12.50 13.71 -4.26
N LEU A 370 -13.15 12.55 -4.22
CA LEU A 370 -14.61 12.43 -4.21
C LEU A 370 -15.02 11.18 -3.44
N ASN A 371 -16.08 11.27 -2.64
CA ASN A 371 -16.70 10.12 -1.99
C ASN A 371 -18.17 10.44 -1.71
N GLN A 372 -19.05 10.05 -2.62
CA GLN A 372 -20.48 10.34 -2.57
C GLN A 372 -21.29 9.08 -2.90
N VAL A 373 -22.31 8.82 -2.11
CA VAL A 373 -23.24 7.70 -2.30
C VAL A 373 -24.67 8.24 -2.27
N ASN A 374 -25.41 7.93 -3.32
CA ASN A 374 -26.82 8.24 -3.44
C ASN A 374 -27.66 6.95 -3.38
N ASN A 375 -28.04 6.59 -2.15
CA ASN A 375 -28.90 5.44 -1.85
C ASN A 375 -30.30 5.51 -2.47
N GLY A 376 -30.77 6.69 -2.91
CA GLY A 376 -32.07 6.83 -3.60
C GLY A 376 -32.00 6.49 -5.09
N THR A 377 -30.81 6.58 -5.70
CA THR A 377 -30.61 6.32 -7.15
C THR A 377 -29.70 5.13 -7.45
N GLY A 378 -29.18 4.46 -6.42
CA GLY A 378 -28.32 3.29 -6.57
C GLY A 378 -26.92 3.62 -7.08
N ARG A 379 -26.36 4.79 -6.70
CA ARG A 379 -25.10 5.30 -7.27
C ARG A 379 -24.02 5.54 -6.22
N ILE A 380 -22.79 5.21 -6.58
CA ILE A 380 -21.57 5.51 -5.84
C ILE A 380 -20.64 6.23 -6.80
N ASP A 381 -20.16 7.40 -6.41
CA ASP A 381 -19.23 8.25 -7.15
C ASP A 381 -18.04 8.52 -6.22
N TYR A 382 -16.88 7.93 -6.55
CA TYR A 382 -15.69 7.93 -5.70
C TYR A 382 -14.46 8.23 -6.54
N VAL A 383 -13.53 9.05 -6.04
CA VAL A 383 -12.26 9.35 -6.71
C VAL A 383 -11.18 9.46 -5.63
N ALA A 384 -10.07 8.74 -5.79
CA ALA A 384 -8.91 8.82 -4.91
C ALA A 384 -7.60 8.88 -5.72
N GLY A 385 -6.57 9.47 -5.14
CA GLY A 385 -5.25 9.69 -5.74
C GLY A 385 -4.08 9.29 -4.83
N ALA A 386 -2.92 9.08 -5.45
CA ALA A 386 -1.64 8.94 -4.80
C ALA A 386 -1.18 10.30 -4.23
N ALA A 387 -0.33 10.28 -3.21
CA ALA A 387 0.30 11.49 -2.72
C ALA A 387 1.39 11.95 -3.71
N LEU A 388 1.40 13.25 -4.01
CA LEU A 388 2.52 13.92 -4.71
C LEU A 388 3.77 13.92 -3.79
N PRO A 389 4.98 14.15 -4.33
CA PRO A 389 6.19 13.42 -3.93
C PRO A 389 6.57 13.54 -2.43
N PRO A 390 7.16 12.49 -1.83
CA PRO A 390 8.01 11.48 -2.49
C PRO A 390 7.41 10.07 -2.61
N ALA A 391 6.11 9.87 -2.34
CA ALA A 391 5.52 8.53 -2.41
C ALA A 391 5.46 8.01 -3.86
N ALA A 392 6.05 6.83 -4.10
CA ALA A 392 5.81 6.13 -5.36
C ALA A 392 4.33 5.70 -5.43
N PRO A 393 3.61 5.92 -6.54
CA PRO A 393 2.20 5.56 -6.63
C PRO A 393 2.00 4.04 -6.50
N PRO A 394 0.87 3.58 -5.93
CA PRO A 394 0.62 2.17 -5.69
C PRO A 394 0.66 1.34 -6.99
N SER A 395 1.24 0.16 -6.90
CA SER A 395 1.26 -0.87 -7.95
C SER A 395 1.04 -2.24 -7.33
N GLY A 396 0.90 -3.28 -8.17
CA GLY A 396 0.52 -4.62 -7.72
C GLY A 396 -0.98 -4.71 -7.40
N TYR A 397 -1.35 -5.49 -6.38
CA TYR A 397 -2.74 -5.71 -6.01
C TYR A 397 -3.07 -4.98 -4.71
N PHE A 398 -3.94 -3.97 -4.78
CA PHE A 398 -4.25 -3.09 -3.66
C PHE A 398 -5.73 -2.70 -3.62
N ARG A 399 -6.20 -2.24 -2.46
CA ARG A 399 -7.58 -1.82 -2.28
C ARG A 399 -7.71 -0.32 -2.44
N VAL A 400 -8.80 0.11 -3.08
CA VAL A 400 -9.14 1.53 -3.28
C VAL A 400 -10.20 1.98 -2.27
N ALA A 401 -11.20 1.15 -2.01
CA ALA A 401 -12.27 1.41 -1.04
C ALA A 401 -12.99 0.13 -0.61
N THR A 402 -13.72 0.19 0.50
CA THR A 402 -14.66 -0.82 0.98
C THR A 402 -16.08 -0.26 0.97
N ILE A 403 -16.98 -0.89 0.21
CA ILE A 403 -18.41 -0.62 0.20
C ILE A 403 -19.06 -1.51 1.24
N ARG A 404 -19.82 -0.94 2.19
CA ARG A 404 -20.64 -1.72 3.13
C ARG A 404 -22.09 -1.65 2.71
N PHE A 405 -22.67 -2.79 2.36
CA PHE A 405 -24.08 -2.93 1.98
C PHE A 405 -24.89 -3.56 3.10
N LYS A 406 -26.17 -3.20 3.14
CA LYS A 406 -27.25 -3.90 3.82
C LYS A 406 -28.24 -4.39 2.77
N ALA A 407 -28.62 -5.66 2.84
CA ALA A 407 -29.64 -6.21 1.97
C ALA A 407 -31.04 -5.79 2.44
N VAL A 408 -31.78 -5.03 1.64
CA VAL A 408 -33.10 -4.46 2.01
C VAL A 408 -34.30 -5.13 1.33
N ALA A 409 -34.09 -5.89 0.25
CA ALA A 409 -35.08 -6.80 -0.33
C ALA A 409 -34.43 -8.09 -0.85
N THR A 410 -35.23 -9.12 -1.12
CA THR A 410 -34.75 -10.41 -1.65
C THR A 410 -34.53 -10.36 -3.17
N ALA A 411 -33.38 -10.86 -3.63
CA ALA A 411 -33.04 -11.05 -5.04
C ALA A 411 -32.36 -12.42 -5.22
N PRO A 412 -33.13 -13.53 -5.28
CA PRO A 412 -32.57 -14.88 -5.39
C PRO A 412 -31.86 -15.15 -6.72
N GLY A 413 -32.20 -14.40 -7.77
CA GLY A 413 -31.51 -14.43 -9.06
C GLY A 413 -30.24 -13.59 -9.13
N GLY A 414 -29.89 -12.89 -8.04
CA GLY A 414 -28.80 -11.92 -7.99
C GLY A 414 -29.24 -10.51 -8.37
N THR A 415 -28.69 -9.51 -7.69
CA THR A 415 -28.68 -8.11 -8.13
C THR A 415 -27.25 -7.72 -8.49
N PRO A 416 -27.02 -7.08 -9.64
CA PRO A 416 -25.68 -6.70 -10.06
C PRO A 416 -25.19 -5.44 -9.34
N VAL A 417 -23.88 -5.34 -9.16
CA VAL A 417 -23.15 -4.17 -8.67
C VAL A 417 -22.06 -3.89 -9.71
N THR A 418 -22.25 -2.87 -10.56
CA THR A 418 -21.48 -2.73 -11.81
C THR A 418 -20.75 -1.41 -11.93
N PHE A 419 -19.58 -1.43 -12.57
CA PHE A 419 -18.86 -0.20 -12.91
C PHE A 419 -19.53 0.53 -14.09
N SER A 420 -19.49 1.86 -14.07
CA SER A 420 -20.00 2.74 -15.12
C SER A 420 -18.85 3.26 -15.96
N PHE A 421 -19.00 3.23 -17.29
CA PHE A 421 -18.00 3.71 -18.26
C PHE A 421 -18.54 4.76 -19.25
N GLY A 422 -19.84 5.10 -19.16
CA GLY A 422 -20.49 6.10 -20.03
C GLY A 422 -20.48 7.49 -19.40
N ALA A 423 -20.15 8.52 -20.18
CA ALA A 423 -20.19 9.90 -19.72
C ALA A 423 -21.60 10.28 -19.18
N PRO A 424 -21.70 11.01 -18.06
CA PRO A 424 -20.62 11.66 -17.30
C PRO A 424 -19.89 10.77 -16.27
N ARG A 425 -20.29 9.51 -16.08
CA ARG A 425 -19.76 8.62 -15.02
C ARG A 425 -18.85 7.55 -15.63
N GLN A 426 -17.59 7.90 -15.84
CA GLN A 426 -16.58 7.03 -16.47
C GLN A 426 -15.54 6.56 -15.46
N THR A 427 -15.56 5.26 -15.15
CA THR A 427 -14.56 4.62 -14.29
C THR A 427 -13.24 4.55 -15.04
N MET A 428 -12.17 5.02 -14.40
CA MET A 428 -10.82 5.15 -14.96
C MET A 428 -9.78 4.98 -13.86
N THR A 429 -8.60 4.47 -14.20
CA THR A 429 -7.38 4.62 -13.41
C THR A 429 -6.40 5.43 -14.24
N LEU A 430 -5.67 6.35 -13.62
CA LEU A 430 -4.69 7.20 -14.31
C LEU A 430 -3.27 6.90 -13.83
N TYR A 431 -2.30 7.10 -14.72
CA TYR A 431 -0.88 7.20 -14.41
C TYR A 431 -0.24 8.24 -15.32
N ALA A 432 0.55 9.15 -14.74
CA ALA A 432 1.05 10.37 -15.38
C ALA A 432 -0.06 11.17 -16.12
N GLY A 433 -1.28 11.18 -15.56
CA GLY A 433 -2.47 11.80 -16.16
C GLY A 433 -3.09 11.04 -17.34
N LEU A 434 -2.56 9.89 -17.75
CA LEU A 434 -3.08 9.05 -18.84
C LEU A 434 -3.91 7.88 -18.29
N ASN A 435 -5.06 7.59 -18.92
CA ASN A 435 -5.89 6.45 -18.53
C ASN A 435 -5.17 5.12 -18.80
N ASN A 436 -4.91 4.35 -17.74
CA ASN A 436 -4.26 3.04 -17.77
C ASN A 436 -5.19 1.89 -17.37
N LEU A 437 -6.51 2.12 -17.31
CA LEU A 437 -7.50 1.07 -17.07
C LEU A 437 -7.72 0.23 -18.34
N GLY A 438 -7.48 -1.08 -18.25
CA GLY A 438 -7.61 -2.03 -19.36
C GLY A 438 -8.81 -2.97 -19.26
N SER A 439 -9.23 -3.33 -18.04
CA SER A 439 -10.31 -4.30 -17.81
C SER A 439 -11.01 -4.05 -16.47
N HIS A 440 -12.16 -4.72 -16.26
CA HIS A 440 -12.87 -4.70 -14.98
C HIS A 440 -13.60 -6.01 -14.71
N THR A 441 -13.85 -6.29 -13.42
CA THR A 441 -14.74 -7.37 -12.98
C THR A 441 -15.83 -6.81 -12.06
N ASP A 442 -17.08 -6.84 -12.54
CA ASP A 442 -18.28 -6.45 -11.79
C ASP A 442 -18.61 -7.44 -10.66
N GLY A 443 -19.47 -7.02 -9.72
CA GLY A 443 -19.98 -7.83 -8.62
C GLY A 443 -21.44 -8.28 -8.80
N VAL A 444 -21.84 -9.36 -8.13
CA VAL A 444 -23.24 -9.79 -8.00
C VAL A 444 -23.59 -10.19 -6.57
N VAL A 445 -24.72 -9.70 -6.06
CA VAL A 445 -25.23 -10.04 -4.72
C VAL A 445 -26.53 -10.83 -4.82
N PHE A 446 -26.53 -12.06 -4.31
CA PHE A 446 -27.74 -12.86 -4.16
C PHE A 446 -28.35 -12.62 -2.78
N VAL A 447 -29.60 -12.15 -2.71
CA VAL A 447 -30.29 -11.96 -1.43
C VAL A 447 -31.41 -12.97 -1.25
N SER A 448 -31.35 -13.74 -0.17
CA SER A 448 -32.35 -14.75 0.20
C SER A 448 -33.10 -14.37 1.48
N ALA A 449 -34.32 -14.89 1.65
CA ALA A 449 -35.04 -14.76 2.91
C ALA A 449 -34.37 -15.62 3.99
N SER A 450 -34.47 -15.19 5.25
CA SER A 450 -34.05 -16.00 6.41
C SER A 450 -34.69 -17.39 6.35
N THR A 451 -33.89 -18.43 6.60
CA THR A 451 -34.35 -19.82 6.59
C THR A 451 -35.45 -20.02 7.62
N ALA A 452 -36.64 -20.44 7.15
CA ALA A 452 -37.68 -20.90 8.05
C ALA A 452 -37.18 -22.12 8.85
N THR A 453 -37.39 -22.10 10.16
CA THR A 453 -37.11 -23.23 11.04
C THR A 453 -37.83 -24.48 10.52
N ALA A 454 -37.07 -25.53 10.19
CA ALA A 454 -37.63 -26.78 9.67
C ALA A 454 -38.49 -27.49 10.73
N THR A 455 -39.78 -27.17 10.75
CA THR A 455 -40.78 -27.92 11.51
C THR A 455 -41.10 -29.20 10.74
N ALA A 456 -40.61 -30.33 11.24
CA ALA A 456 -40.89 -31.64 10.65
C ALA A 456 -42.39 -31.93 10.64
N THR A 457 -43.03 -31.73 9.49
CA THR A 457 -44.43 -32.04 9.26
C THR A 457 -44.50 -33.07 8.14
N GLY A 458 -44.60 -34.34 8.51
CA GLY A 458 -44.67 -35.43 7.54
C GLY A 458 -46.02 -35.46 6.83
N THR A 459 -46.00 -35.51 5.50
CA THR A 459 -47.18 -35.83 4.68
C THR A 459 -46.86 -36.99 3.75
N VAL A 460 -47.41 -38.16 4.10
CA VAL A 460 -47.46 -39.33 3.23
C VAL A 460 -48.40 -39.02 2.05
N PRO A 461 -48.05 -39.36 0.80
CA PRO A 461 -48.96 -39.20 -0.33
C PRO A 461 -50.08 -40.23 -0.23
N THR A 462 -51.34 -39.83 -0.40
CA THR A 462 -52.45 -40.78 -0.55
C THR A 462 -53.44 -40.25 -1.59
N ALA A 463 -53.51 -40.95 -2.72
CA ALA A 463 -54.52 -40.77 -3.74
C ALA A 463 -55.87 -41.33 -3.27
N THR A 464 -56.98 -40.72 -3.69
CA THR A 464 -58.38 -41.14 -3.48
C THR A 464 -59.26 -40.22 -4.36
N PRO A 465 -60.42 -40.65 -4.92
CA PRO A 465 -61.17 -41.87 -4.60
C PRO A 465 -61.49 -42.81 -5.79
N THR A 466 -61.72 -44.08 -5.46
CA THR A 466 -62.96 -44.77 -5.86
C THR A 466 -63.46 -45.57 -4.64
N HIS A 467 -64.77 -45.69 -4.47
CA HIS A 467 -65.44 -46.15 -3.25
C HIS A 467 -65.23 -47.65 -2.95
N THR A 468 -65.23 -48.06 -1.67
CA THR A 468 -66.39 -48.76 -1.02
C THR A 468 -66.04 -49.43 0.33
N ALA A 469 -66.74 -49.01 1.38
CA ALA A 469 -67.18 -49.75 2.59
C ALA A 469 -66.24 -50.62 3.47
N THR A 470 -66.04 -50.14 4.71
CA THR A 470 -66.53 -50.81 5.95
C THR A 470 -65.68 -51.86 6.70
N HIS A 471 -64.97 -51.33 7.73
CA HIS A 471 -64.98 -51.75 9.15
C HIS A 471 -64.17 -52.95 9.73
N THR A 472 -63.48 -52.64 10.86
CA THR A 472 -63.37 -53.42 12.13
C THR A 472 -62.09 -54.24 12.47
N LEU A 473 -61.27 -53.61 13.34
CA LEU A 473 -60.56 -54.11 14.56
C LEU A 473 -59.39 -55.14 14.52
N THR A 474 -58.18 -54.60 14.81
CA THR A 474 -57.22 -54.98 15.90
C THR A 474 -56.56 -56.40 15.88
N PRO A 475 -55.55 -56.73 16.74
CA PRO A 475 -54.23 -57.15 16.25
C PRO A 475 -53.81 -58.58 16.68
N THR A 476 -52.59 -59.05 16.33
CA THR A 476 -51.64 -59.77 17.23
C THR A 476 -50.34 -60.21 16.51
N ASN A 477 -49.22 -59.64 16.98
CA ASN A 477 -47.87 -60.18 17.22
C ASN A 477 -47.37 -61.58 16.74
N THR A 478 -46.05 -61.56 16.42
CA THR A 478 -45.00 -62.58 16.69
C THR A 478 -44.85 -63.84 15.81
N ALA A 479 -43.73 -63.94 15.08
CA ALA A 479 -42.66 -64.95 15.30
C ALA A 479 -41.47 -64.78 14.32
N THR A 480 -40.30 -65.32 14.67
CA THR A 480 -39.00 -65.15 13.98
C THR A 480 -38.49 -66.50 13.38
N PRO A 481 -37.20 -66.74 13.04
CA PRO A 481 -36.71 -66.93 11.66
C PRO A 481 -36.28 -68.37 11.28
N THR A 482 -35.99 -68.60 9.99
CA THR A 482 -35.07 -69.68 9.53
C THR A 482 -34.25 -69.29 8.28
N THR A 483 -32.93 -69.46 8.38
CA THR A 483 -31.85 -69.44 7.34
C THR A 483 -31.80 -70.75 6.50
N PRO A 484 -30.82 -71.01 5.58
CA PRO A 484 -29.89 -70.15 4.80
C PRO A 484 -29.75 -70.51 3.27
N ALA A 485 -28.94 -69.73 2.55
CA ALA A 485 -28.00 -70.09 1.44
C ALA A 485 -28.45 -70.89 0.18
N ALA A 486 -28.06 -70.37 -1.01
CA ALA A 486 -27.38 -71.12 -2.10
C ALA A 486 -26.84 -70.17 -3.20
N THR A 487 -25.88 -70.64 -4.00
CA THR A 487 -25.15 -69.89 -5.05
C THR A 487 -25.16 -70.66 -6.38
N ALA A 488 -25.27 -69.96 -7.53
CA ALA A 488 -24.76 -70.28 -8.91
C ALA A 488 -25.74 -69.74 -10.00
N THR A 489 -25.34 -68.93 -11.01
CA THR A 489 -24.67 -69.23 -12.32
C THR A 489 -25.41 -70.26 -13.22
N TRP A 490 -25.54 -70.15 -14.56
CA TRP A 490 -24.84 -69.42 -15.66
C TRP A 490 -25.75 -69.30 -16.95
N THR A 491 -25.35 -68.47 -17.95
CA THR A 491 -25.62 -68.62 -19.43
C THR A 491 -27.08 -68.54 -19.95
N ALA A 492 -27.46 -68.34 -21.23
CA ALA A 492 -26.89 -67.98 -22.56
C ALA A 492 -28.10 -67.76 -23.55
N THR A 493 -28.06 -67.28 -24.80
CA THR A 493 -27.19 -66.43 -25.66
C THR A 493 -27.92 -66.22 -27.01
N ALA A 494 -27.86 -65.05 -27.68
CA ALA A 494 -28.35 -64.91 -29.06
C ALA A 494 -27.62 -63.82 -29.91
N THR A 495 -27.16 -64.22 -31.10
CA THR A 495 -26.57 -63.43 -32.21
C THR A 495 -27.73 -62.99 -33.16
N ALA A 496 -27.71 -61.99 -34.06
CA ALA A 496 -26.62 -61.43 -34.87
C ALA A 496 -26.94 -60.03 -35.48
N THR A 497 -25.87 -59.35 -35.93
CA THR A 497 -25.67 -58.45 -37.11
C THR A 497 -26.84 -58.18 -38.08
N SER A 498 -26.96 -57.04 -38.80
CA SER A 498 -25.94 -56.01 -39.16
C SER A 498 -26.51 -54.63 -39.57
N THR A 499 -25.59 -53.68 -39.86
CA THR A 499 -25.72 -52.55 -40.82
C THR A 499 -26.76 -51.45 -40.58
N GLY A 500 -26.31 -50.35 -39.95
CA GLY A 500 -26.94 -49.03 -40.00
C GLY A 500 -25.92 -47.94 -39.64
N GLN A 501 -25.68 -47.00 -40.56
CA GLN A 501 -24.73 -45.89 -40.38
C GLN A 501 -25.23 -44.90 -39.30
N PRO A 502 -24.41 -44.47 -38.33
CA PRO A 502 -24.87 -43.59 -37.26
C PRO A 502 -25.07 -42.15 -37.75
N THR A 503 -26.33 -41.77 -38.00
CA THR A 503 -26.72 -40.36 -38.02
C THR A 503 -26.62 -39.80 -36.59
N ALA A 504 -25.70 -38.86 -36.38
CA ALA A 504 -25.42 -38.30 -35.07
C ALA A 504 -26.57 -37.41 -34.54
N THR A 505 -27.52 -38.01 -33.83
CA THR A 505 -28.39 -37.26 -32.92
C THR A 505 -27.63 -36.99 -31.63
N ARG A 506 -27.22 -35.72 -31.43
CA ARG A 506 -26.56 -35.28 -30.20
C ARG A 506 -27.50 -35.48 -29.01
N THR A 507 -27.29 -36.57 -28.27
CA THR A 507 -27.78 -36.68 -26.90
C THR A 507 -26.86 -35.82 -26.05
N SER A 508 -27.40 -34.82 -25.36
CA SER A 508 -26.64 -33.92 -24.51
C SER A 508 -25.91 -34.71 -23.42
N THR A 509 -24.58 -34.61 -23.39
CA THR A 509 -23.77 -35.02 -22.24
C THR A 509 -24.34 -34.35 -20.98
N PRO A 510 -24.52 -35.06 -19.86
CA PRO A 510 -24.94 -34.41 -18.62
C PRO A 510 -23.93 -33.31 -18.28
N ILE A 511 -24.46 -32.13 -17.95
CA ILE A 511 -23.66 -30.97 -17.56
C ILE A 511 -22.84 -31.36 -16.33
N GLY A 512 -21.51 -31.28 -16.45
CA GLY A 512 -20.61 -31.55 -15.32
C GLY A 512 -20.89 -30.62 -14.14
N PRO A 513 -20.55 -31.01 -12.91
CA PRO A 513 -20.85 -30.20 -11.73
C PRO A 513 -20.29 -28.78 -11.89
N THR A 514 -21.16 -27.79 -11.69
CA THR A 514 -20.79 -26.37 -11.77
C THR A 514 -19.66 -26.08 -10.76
N PRO A 515 -18.61 -25.32 -11.14
CA PRO A 515 -17.54 -24.99 -10.21
C PRO A 515 -18.08 -24.32 -8.94
N GLY A 516 -17.80 -24.92 -7.79
CA GLY A 516 -18.14 -24.36 -6.48
C GLY A 516 -16.93 -23.78 -5.77
N THR A 517 -17.18 -23.09 -4.66
CA THR A 517 -16.14 -22.41 -3.88
C THR A 517 -15.68 -23.27 -2.71
N VAL A 518 -14.37 -23.48 -2.61
CA VAL A 518 -13.71 -24.26 -1.54
C VAL A 518 -12.56 -23.43 -0.96
N SER A 519 -12.24 -23.59 0.32
CA SER A 519 -11.14 -22.86 0.95
C SER A 519 -10.02 -23.80 1.40
N LEU A 520 -8.78 -23.48 1.05
CA LEU A 520 -7.58 -24.24 1.40
C LEU A 520 -6.70 -23.37 2.31
N TYR A 521 -6.44 -23.82 3.53
CA TYR A 521 -5.79 -23.03 4.57
C TYR A 521 -4.79 -23.86 5.39
N LEU A 522 -3.97 -23.18 6.19
CA LEU A 522 -3.04 -23.80 7.14
C LEU A 522 -3.61 -23.75 8.56
N ASP A 523 -3.57 -24.87 9.27
CA ASP A 523 -4.08 -25.00 10.64
C ASP A 523 -2.99 -25.59 11.57
N PRO A 524 -2.63 -24.93 12.69
CA PRO A 524 -3.07 -23.59 13.12
C PRO A 524 -2.37 -22.45 12.36
N SER A 525 -3.07 -21.34 12.14
CA SER A 525 -2.51 -20.08 11.63
C SER A 525 -3.13 -18.88 12.39
N PRO A 526 -2.32 -17.96 12.95
CA PRO A 526 -0.86 -18.00 13.06
C PRO A 526 -0.38 -19.08 14.04
N ARG A 527 0.78 -19.69 13.78
CA ARG A 527 1.43 -20.64 14.70
C ARG A 527 2.58 -19.97 15.45
N VAL A 528 2.48 -19.88 16.78
CA VAL A 528 3.60 -19.43 17.64
C VAL A 528 4.50 -20.63 17.97
N ALA A 529 5.79 -20.53 17.68
CA ALA A 529 6.83 -21.52 17.96
C ALA A 529 8.00 -20.89 18.71
N THR A 530 8.87 -21.71 19.29
CA THR A 530 10.16 -21.30 19.89
C THR A 530 11.33 -21.69 18.99
N VAL A 531 12.48 -20.99 19.10
CA VAL A 531 13.68 -21.34 18.29
C VAL A 531 14.10 -22.80 18.52
N ASN A 532 14.42 -23.51 17.45
CA ASN A 532 14.68 -24.95 17.36
C ASN A 532 13.49 -25.88 17.62
N GLU A 533 12.30 -25.36 17.94
CA GLU A 533 11.09 -26.17 18.06
C GLU A 533 10.75 -26.84 16.72
N ILE A 534 10.41 -28.13 16.78
CA ILE A 534 9.84 -28.88 15.68
C ILE A 534 8.33 -28.94 15.90
N PHE A 535 7.56 -28.45 14.93
CA PHE A 535 6.10 -28.37 14.99
C PHE A 535 5.45 -28.78 13.67
N THR A 536 4.15 -29.03 13.70
CA THR A 536 3.35 -29.41 12.54
C THR A 536 2.32 -28.36 12.17
N LEU A 537 2.08 -28.19 10.88
CA LEU A 537 0.96 -27.47 10.29
C LEU A 537 0.20 -28.42 9.37
N GLU A 538 -1.12 -28.44 9.47
CA GLU A 538 -1.98 -29.18 8.55
C GLU A 538 -2.44 -28.28 7.41
N ILE A 539 -2.26 -28.74 6.17
CA ILE A 539 -2.94 -28.17 4.99
C ILE A 539 -4.36 -28.73 5.00
N ARG A 540 -5.36 -27.88 5.25
CA ARG A 540 -6.77 -28.27 5.34
C ARG A 540 -7.58 -27.64 4.22
N VAL A 541 -8.46 -28.43 3.61
CA VAL A 541 -9.49 -27.95 2.69
C VAL A 541 -10.84 -27.98 3.41
N ASN A 542 -11.59 -26.87 3.33
CA ASN A 542 -13.01 -26.82 3.65
C ASN A 542 -13.80 -26.77 2.34
N ALA A 543 -14.34 -27.92 1.97
CA ALA A 543 -15.14 -28.13 0.76
C ALA A 543 -16.53 -27.45 0.80
N SER A 544 -16.99 -27.02 1.98
CA SER A 544 -18.18 -26.16 2.21
C SER A 544 -19.50 -26.66 1.58
N SER A 545 -19.70 -26.43 0.28
CA SER A 545 -20.88 -26.83 -0.51
C SER A 545 -20.57 -27.69 -1.74
N GLN A 546 -19.29 -27.92 -2.02
CA GLN A 546 -18.81 -28.55 -3.25
C GLN A 546 -17.64 -29.48 -2.95
N ALA A 547 -17.85 -30.78 -3.13
CA ALA A 547 -16.84 -31.77 -2.78
C ALA A 547 -15.55 -31.65 -3.64
N VAL A 548 -14.43 -32.18 -3.14
CA VAL A 548 -13.16 -32.23 -3.87
C VAL A 548 -12.53 -33.63 -3.80
N ASP A 549 -11.93 -34.07 -4.90
CA ASP A 549 -11.26 -35.38 -5.02
C ASP A 549 -9.75 -35.28 -5.23
N SER A 550 -9.23 -34.11 -5.61
CA SER A 550 -7.82 -33.90 -5.91
C SER A 550 -7.44 -32.43 -5.82
N GLY A 551 -6.13 -32.14 -5.79
CA GLY A 551 -5.63 -30.77 -5.78
C GLY A 551 -4.13 -30.68 -6.01
N ALA A 552 -3.70 -29.56 -6.56
CA ALA A 552 -2.31 -29.13 -6.64
C ALA A 552 -2.12 -27.94 -5.70
N ILE A 553 -1.10 -27.98 -4.86
CA ILE A 553 -0.84 -27.07 -3.75
C ILE A 553 0.62 -26.65 -3.81
N TYR A 554 0.84 -25.34 -3.91
CA TYR A 554 2.17 -24.75 -3.99
C TYR A 554 2.32 -23.69 -2.90
N ILE A 555 3.25 -23.92 -1.96
CA ILE A 555 3.47 -23.05 -0.80
C ILE A 555 4.91 -22.56 -0.80
N ASP A 556 5.10 -21.27 -0.55
CA ASP A 556 6.40 -20.66 -0.29
C ASP A 556 6.52 -20.27 1.20
N PHE A 557 7.70 -20.48 1.76
CA PHE A 557 8.10 -20.18 3.12
C PHE A 557 9.53 -19.62 3.13
N ASP A 558 9.90 -18.80 4.10
CA ASP A 558 11.26 -18.25 4.17
C ASP A 558 12.26 -19.29 4.75
N PRO A 559 13.27 -19.75 3.97
CA PRO A 559 14.23 -20.77 4.41
C PRO A 559 15.24 -20.27 5.44
N THR A 560 15.28 -18.96 5.74
CA THR A 560 16.09 -18.38 6.82
C THR A 560 15.43 -18.58 8.19
N PHE A 561 14.09 -18.56 8.25
CA PHE A 561 13.32 -18.71 9.49
C PHE A 561 12.78 -20.13 9.70
N LEU A 562 12.45 -20.84 8.62
CA LEU A 562 11.79 -22.15 8.66
C LEU A 562 12.52 -23.20 7.82
N ARG A 563 12.39 -24.48 8.21
CA ARG A 563 12.86 -25.62 7.41
C ARG A 563 11.96 -26.84 7.59
N VAL A 564 11.62 -27.53 6.52
CA VAL A 564 10.80 -28.76 6.58
C VAL A 564 11.67 -29.95 6.98
N VAL A 565 11.24 -30.71 8.00
CA VAL A 565 12.07 -31.73 8.68
C VAL A 565 11.34 -33.04 9.02
N ASP A 566 12.11 -34.10 9.28
CA ASP A 566 11.63 -35.34 9.90
C ASP A 566 11.35 -35.17 11.42
N VAL A 567 10.99 -36.27 12.10
CA VAL A 567 10.74 -36.28 13.55
C VAL A 567 12.00 -36.04 14.41
N ALA A 568 13.19 -36.20 13.83
CA ALA A 568 14.48 -35.96 14.49
C ALA A 568 15.06 -34.56 14.18
N GLY A 569 14.42 -33.79 13.30
CA GLY A 569 14.84 -32.44 12.92
C GLY A 569 15.79 -32.39 11.72
N ASN A 570 15.97 -33.50 10.99
CA ASN A 570 16.77 -33.53 9.77
C ASN A 570 15.96 -32.98 8.58
N PRO A 571 16.56 -32.22 7.64
CA PRO A 571 15.84 -31.72 6.46
C PRO A 571 15.30 -32.85 5.59
N VAL A 572 14.06 -32.72 5.13
CA VAL A 572 13.41 -33.68 4.20
C VAL A 572 13.00 -32.99 2.90
N ALA A 573 12.92 -33.77 1.81
CA ALA A 573 12.54 -33.31 0.49
C ALA A 573 11.04 -33.52 0.16
N SER A 574 10.21 -33.86 1.17
CA SER A 574 8.79 -34.21 1.00
C SER A 574 8.00 -33.93 2.29
N ILE A 575 6.73 -33.53 2.17
CA ILE A 575 5.78 -33.41 3.29
C ILE A 575 5.01 -34.73 3.51
N ILE A 576 4.21 -34.83 4.58
CA ILE A 576 3.50 -36.06 4.97
C ILE A 576 2.09 -36.05 4.37
N PRO A 577 1.71 -37.01 3.51
CA PRO A 577 0.34 -37.13 3.00
C PRO A 577 -0.67 -37.44 4.11
N ALA A 578 -1.92 -37.04 3.93
CA ALA A 578 -3.00 -37.29 4.88
C ALA A 578 -4.24 -37.88 4.18
N ASP A 579 -4.98 -38.74 4.88
CA ASP A 579 -6.26 -39.25 4.39
C ASP A 579 -7.33 -38.15 4.41
N PRO A 580 -8.20 -38.07 3.38
CA PRO A 580 -8.41 -39.06 2.31
C PRO A 580 -7.49 -38.91 1.07
N PHE A 581 -6.61 -37.91 1.02
CA PHE A 581 -5.76 -37.59 -0.14
C PHE A 581 -4.49 -38.48 -0.23
N SER A 582 -4.69 -39.80 -0.26
CA SER A 582 -3.60 -40.79 -0.17
C SER A 582 -2.89 -41.13 -1.49
N VAL A 583 -3.41 -40.72 -2.66
CA VAL A 583 -2.67 -40.82 -3.93
C VAL A 583 -1.87 -39.55 -4.15
N VAL A 584 -0.55 -39.65 -4.07
CA VAL A 584 0.37 -38.52 -4.30
C VAL A 584 0.91 -38.57 -5.72
N LEU A 585 0.82 -37.44 -6.43
CA LEU A 585 1.31 -37.25 -7.80
C LEU A 585 2.59 -36.39 -7.84
N GLU A 586 2.70 -35.40 -6.95
CA GLU A 586 3.89 -34.57 -6.73
C GLU A 586 4.07 -34.36 -5.23
N ASN A 587 5.29 -34.44 -4.71
CA ASN A 587 5.61 -34.10 -3.31
C ASN A 587 7.09 -33.76 -3.20
N VAL A 588 7.42 -32.51 -3.52
CA VAL A 588 8.78 -32.00 -3.60
C VAL A 588 8.91 -30.77 -2.71
N VAL A 589 9.87 -30.80 -1.80
CA VAL A 589 10.24 -29.69 -0.93
C VAL A 589 11.67 -29.25 -1.22
N ASN A 590 11.86 -27.97 -1.50
CA ASN A 590 13.17 -27.36 -1.62
C ASN A 590 13.46 -26.46 -0.41
N ASN A 591 14.16 -27.02 0.57
CA ASN A 591 14.60 -26.31 1.78
C ASN A 591 15.67 -25.23 1.54
N THR A 592 16.21 -25.10 0.32
CA THR A 592 17.17 -24.04 -0.06
C THR A 592 16.43 -22.81 -0.60
N PHE A 593 15.43 -23.03 -1.45
CA PHE A 593 14.63 -21.94 -2.05
C PHE A 593 13.33 -21.64 -1.29
N GLY A 594 12.98 -22.42 -0.26
CA GLY A 594 11.79 -22.17 0.55
C GLY A 594 10.49 -22.61 -0.11
N THR A 595 10.52 -23.61 -1.00
CA THR A 595 9.35 -23.97 -1.81
C THR A 595 8.83 -25.37 -1.50
N ILE A 596 7.51 -25.53 -1.59
CA ILE A 596 6.79 -26.80 -1.53
C ILE A 596 5.92 -26.89 -2.78
N ASN A 597 6.05 -28.01 -3.50
CA ASN A 597 5.14 -28.42 -4.56
C ASN A 597 4.50 -29.75 -4.15
N TYR A 598 3.18 -29.79 -4.06
CA TYR A 598 2.45 -30.97 -3.61
C TYR A 598 1.18 -31.18 -4.43
N GLN A 599 0.98 -32.36 -4.98
CA GLN A 599 -0.25 -32.72 -5.69
C GLN A 599 -0.73 -34.08 -5.19
N ALA A 600 -2.00 -34.15 -4.78
CA ALA A 600 -2.59 -35.38 -4.28
C ALA A 600 -4.07 -35.53 -4.65
N GLY A 601 -4.59 -36.74 -4.52
CA GLY A 601 -5.98 -37.10 -4.79
C GLY A 601 -6.46 -38.30 -3.98
N ILE A 602 -7.77 -38.53 -4.04
CA ILE A 602 -8.48 -39.60 -3.34
C ILE A 602 -8.59 -40.81 -4.30
N PRO A 603 -7.96 -41.97 -4.01
CA PRO A 603 -7.90 -43.10 -4.95
C PRO A 603 -9.27 -43.70 -5.29
N SER A 604 -10.11 -43.88 -4.28
CA SER A 604 -11.43 -44.49 -4.37
C SER A 604 -12.20 -44.23 -3.07
N GLY A 605 -13.37 -43.61 -3.16
CA GLY A 605 -14.19 -43.26 -2.01
C GLY A 605 -15.08 -42.04 -2.30
N PRO A 606 -15.89 -41.59 -1.34
CA PRO A 606 -16.58 -40.32 -1.46
C PRO A 606 -15.57 -39.17 -1.48
N ALA A 607 -15.76 -38.22 -2.39
CA ALA A 607 -14.99 -36.97 -2.42
C ALA A 607 -15.17 -36.20 -1.09
N CYS A 608 -14.15 -35.45 -0.67
CA CYS A 608 -14.19 -34.67 0.56
C CYS A 608 -15.29 -33.62 0.48
N ASN A 609 -16.33 -33.74 1.31
CA ASN A 609 -17.53 -32.88 1.32
C ASN A 609 -17.68 -32.11 2.66
N GLY A 610 -16.56 -31.69 3.23
CA GLY A 610 -16.47 -30.99 4.51
C GLY A 610 -15.06 -30.47 4.75
N VAL A 611 -14.59 -30.47 6.00
CA VAL A 611 -13.18 -30.19 6.32
C VAL A 611 -12.37 -31.49 6.25
N CYS A 612 -11.32 -31.52 5.43
CA CYS A 612 -10.38 -32.64 5.33
C CYS A 612 -8.93 -32.14 5.36
N THR A 613 -8.03 -32.94 5.93
CA THR A 613 -6.58 -32.68 5.88
C THR A 613 -6.01 -33.27 4.59
N VAL A 614 -5.23 -32.47 3.86
CA VAL A 614 -4.64 -32.81 2.55
C VAL A 614 -3.21 -33.35 2.73
N ALA A 615 -2.46 -32.70 3.62
CA ALA A 615 -1.13 -33.12 4.05
C ALA A 615 -0.72 -32.41 5.36
N THR A 616 0.28 -32.94 6.05
CA THR A 616 0.92 -32.32 7.21
C THR A 616 2.35 -31.90 6.86
N ILE A 617 2.65 -30.63 7.05
CA ILE A 617 4.01 -30.09 6.97
C ILE A 617 4.61 -30.14 8.38
N ARG A 618 5.85 -30.62 8.52
CA ARG A 618 6.60 -30.52 9.77
C ARG A 618 7.74 -29.54 9.59
N PHE A 619 7.70 -28.43 10.33
CA PHE A 619 8.72 -27.39 10.30
C PHE A 619 9.61 -27.44 11.54
N LYS A 620 10.85 -27.02 11.39
CA LYS A 620 11.74 -26.58 12.44
C LYS A 620 11.89 -25.06 12.37
N ALA A 621 11.66 -24.39 13.49
CA ALA A 621 11.94 -22.96 13.65
C ALA A 621 13.46 -22.74 13.79
N LEU A 622 14.05 -21.87 12.95
CA LEU A 622 15.51 -21.66 12.91
C LEU A 622 15.97 -20.40 13.65
N VAL A 623 15.30 -19.27 13.45
CA VAL A 623 15.73 -17.93 13.88
C VAL A 623 14.53 -17.18 14.48
N PRO A 624 14.68 -16.39 15.57
CA PRO A 624 13.58 -15.57 16.08
C PRO A 624 13.01 -14.64 15.02
N THR A 625 11.68 -14.53 14.94
CA THR A 625 11.00 -13.54 14.10
C THR A 625 9.63 -13.19 14.67
N ALA A 626 9.24 -11.93 14.52
CA ALA A 626 7.91 -11.45 14.89
C ALA A 626 6.80 -12.05 14.00
N SER A 627 7.12 -12.42 12.74
CA SER A 627 6.28 -13.21 11.85
C SER A 627 7.09 -13.63 10.60
N THR A 628 6.82 -14.82 10.06
CA THR A 628 7.22 -15.24 8.72
C THR A 628 6.01 -15.85 8.00
N PRO A 629 5.68 -15.42 6.76
CA PRO A 629 4.48 -15.87 6.06
C PRO A 629 4.67 -17.25 5.42
N LEU A 630 3.54 -17.94 5.22
CA LEU A 630 3.44 -19.08 4.31
C LEU A 630 2.40 -18.75 3.24
N ILE A 631 2.85 -18.68 1.99
CA ILE A 631 2.09 -18.09 0.87
C ILE A 631 1.70 -19.18 -0.11
N PHE A 632 0.41 -19.34 -0.38
CA PHE A 632 -0.07 -20.17 -1.48
C PHE A 632 0.08 -19.42 -2.80
N HIS A 633 0.76 -20.01 -3.80
CA HIS A 633 0.82 -19.41 -5.14
C HIS A 633 -0.52 -19.56 -5.87
N SER A 634 -0.98 -18.48 -6.50
CA SER A 634 -2.23 -18.41 -7.27
C SER A 634 -2.02 -18.28 -8.79
N THR A 635 -0.77 -18.12 -9.24
CA THR A 635 -0.38 -17.89 -10.63
C THR A 635 0.35 -19.09 -11.24
N VAL A 636 0.27 -19.23 -12.57
CA VAL A 636 0.99 -20.25 -13.34
C VAL A 636 2.49 -19.89 -13.37
N PRO A 637 3.45 -20.84 -13.28
CA PRO A 637 3.28 -22.30 -13.30
C PRO A 637 2.78 -22.94 -12.00
N ARG A 638 3.07 -22.35 -10.83
CA ARG A 638 2.83 -22.95 -9.51
C ARG A 638 1.42 -22.64 -8.96
N ARG A 639 0.38 -22.77 -9.78
CA ARG A 639 -1.00 -22.37 -9.41
C ARG A 639 -1.68 -23.38 -8.49
N THR A 640 -1.93 -23.00 -7.24
CA THR A 640 -2.72 -23.76 -6.27
C THR A 640 -4.19 -23.84 -6.69
N ARG A 641 -4.77 -25.04 -6.64
CA ARG A 641 -6.14 -25.35 -7.07
C ARG A 641 -6.61 -26.70 -6.55
N MET A 642 -7.85 -26.76 -6.08
CA MET A 642 -8.58 -28.00 -5.81
C MET A 642 -9.48 -28.38 -6.98
N VAL A 643 -9.80 -29.66 -7.11
CA VAL A 643 -10.43 -30.28 -8.27
C VAL A 643 -11.50 -31.28 -7.82
N LEU A 644 -12.55 -31.44 -8.64
CA LEU A 644 -13.53 -32.52 -8.56
C LEU A 644 -13.84 -33.02 -9.98
N GLY A 645 -13.70 -34.31 -10.24
CA GLY A 645 -14.04 -34.93 -11.52
C GLY A 645 -13.28 -34.36 -12.71
N GLY A 646 -12.07 -33.81 -12.48
CA GLY A 646 -11.28 -33.09 -13.48
C GLY A 646 -11.66 -31.61 -13.68
N ILE A 647 -12.66 -31.09 -12.97
CA ILE A 647 -13.08 -29.68 -13.00
C ILE A 647 -12.42 -28.92 -11.84
N ASN A 648 -11.72 -27.83 -12.16
CA ASN A 648 -11.14 -26.92 -11.17
C ASN A 648 -12.23 -26.24 -10.35
N GLN A 649 -12.07 -26.21 -9.02
CA GLN A 649 -12.96 -25.51 -8.09
C GLN A 649 -12.39 -24.13 -7.75
N ASN A 650 -13.27 -23.18 -7.40
CA ASN A 650 -12.88 -21.83 -7.01
C ASN A 650 -12.19 -21.92 -5.63
N THR A 651 -10.87 -21.93 -5.64
CA THR A 651 -10.04 -22.28 -4.47
C THR A 651 -9.54 -21.01 -3.77
N ASN A 652 -10.11 -20.70 -2.61
CA ASN A 652 -9.72 -19.55 -1.79
C ASN A 652 -8.59 -19.93 -0.83
N THR A 653 -7.43 -19.29 -0.97
CA THR A 653 -6.21 -19.59 -0.19
C THR A 653 -5.82 -18.44 0.76
N PRO A 654 -6.40 -18.34 1.96
CA PRO A 654 -5.95 -17.37 2.97
C PRO A 654 -4.49 -17.61 3.39
N LEU A 655 -3.79 -16.53 3.76
CA LEU A 655 -2.37 -16.56 4.11
C LEU A 655 -2.09 -17.32 5.43
N GLY A 656 -1.02 -18.10 5.44
CA GLY A 656 -0.45 -18.69 6.65
C GLY A 656 0.62 -17.80 7.28
N SER A 657 0.89 -17.97 8.57
CA SER A 657 2.06 -17.35 9.22
C SER A 657 2.56 -18.12 10.45
N VAL A 658 3.86 -18.00 10.73
CA VAL A 658 4.53 -18.52 11.92
C VAL A 658 5.24 -17.39 12.66
N VAL A 659 5.15 -17.37 13.99
CA VAL A 659 5.90 -16.47 14.88
C VAL A 659 6.94 -17.30 15.61
N ILE A 660 8.20 -16.85 15.68
CA ILE A 660 9.28 -17.60 16.36
C ILE A 660 9.82 -16.77 17.53
N GLY A 661 9.46 -17.18 18.75
CA GLY A 661 9.97 -16.60 20.00
C GLY A 661 11.37 -17.10 20.34
N GLY A 662 12.24 -16.18 20.80
CA GLY A 662 13.53 -16.55 21.39
C GLY A 662 13.34 -17.25 22.73
N SER A 663 13.92 -18.44 22.91
CA SER A 663 13.82 -19.18 24.17
C SER A 663 14.83 -18.64 25.21
N PRO A 664 14.43 -18.47 26.48
CA PRO A 664 15.37 -18.30 27.57
C PRO A 664 16.16 -19.60 27.82
N ALA A 665 17.43 -19.47 28.20
CA ALA A 665 18.26 -20.63 28.56
C ALA A 665 17.84 -21.18 29.94
N ASN A 666 17.68 -22.51 30.02
CA ASN A 666 17.32 -23.21 31.26
C ASN A 666 18.36 -22.97 32.38
N THR A 667 17.89 -22.57 33.55
CA THR A 667 18.54 -22.90 34.82
C THR A 667 17.50 -23.60 35.69
N ALA A 668 17.73 -24.88 35.99
CA ALA A 668 16.80 -25.70 36.76
C ALA A 668 16.97 -25.47 38.27
N THR A 669 15.87 -25.53 39.03
CA THR A 669 15.79 -25.92 40.46
C THR A 669 14.31 -26.24 40.77
N PRO A 670 13.99 -27.26 41.60
CA PRO A 670 12.81 -28.09 41.34
C PRO A 670 11.56 -27.76 42.16
N THR A 671 10.46 -28.41 41.74
CA THR A 671 9.17 -28.53 42.43
C THR A 671 9.30 -28.94 43.91
N ALA A 672 8.54 -28.27 44.77
CA ALA A 672 8.15 -28.81 46.08
C ALA A 672 6.64 -28.62 46.30
N THR A 673 6.04 -29.67 46.86
CA THR A 673 4.60 -29.96 47.00
C THR A 673 3.76 -29.00 47.87
N THR A 674 2.46 -29.03 47.58
CA THR A 674 1.25 -28.70 48.38
C THR A 674 1.29 -29.12 49.87
N PRO A 675 0.35 -28.68 50.77
CA PRO A 675 -1.05 -28.27 50.51
C PRO A 675 -1.60 -27.05 51.29
N ALA A 676 -2.90 -26.81 51.12
CA ALA A 676 -3.70 -25.70 51.65
C ALA A 676 -3.94 -25.70 53.18
N SER A 677 -4.26 -24.52 53.73
CA SER A 677 -5.22 -24.39 54.84
C SER A 677 -5.92 -23.02 54.87
N THR A 678 -7.20 -23.07 55.22
CA THR A 678 -8.14 -21.97 55.43
C THR A 678 -7.83 -21.16 56.69
N ALA A 679 -7.91 -19.82 56.63
CA ALA A 679 -8.44 -18.98 57.72
C ALA A 679 -8.64 -17.53 57.28
N THR A 680 -9.86 -16.99 57.48
CA THR A 680 -10.12 -15.56 57.62
C THR A 680 -10.38 -15.27 59.10
N PRO A 681 -9.76 -14.25 59.69
CA PRO A 681 -10.60 -13.28 60.39
C PRO A 681 -10.17 -11.82 60.21
N THR A 682 -11.19 -10.96 60.22
CA THR A 682 -11.20 -9.50 60.17
C THR A 682 -10.38 -8.81 61.28
N ARG A 683 -9.72 -7.68 60.97
CA ARG A 683 -9.64 -6.49 61.84
C ARG A 683 -9.24 -5.23 61.06
N THR A 684 -9.75 -4.08 61.53
CA THR A 684 -9.57 -2.72 61.00
C THR A 684 -9.13 -1.81 62.16
N PRO A 685 -8.78 -0.53 61.92
CA PRO A 685 -7.46 -0.02 61.53
C PRO A 685 -6.69 0.61 62.71
N THR A 686 -5.41 0.95 62.52
CA THR A 686 -4.73 1.99 63.31
C THR A 686 -3.69 2.67 62.42
N ALA A 687 -3.77 4.00 62.31
CA ALA A 687 -2.80 4.80 61.56
C ALA A 687 -1.72 5.35 62.49
N THR A 688 -0.49 5.48 61.99
CA THR A 688 0.53 6.37 62.57
C THR A 688 1.33 6.96 61.43
N SER A 689 1.24 8.27 61.26
CA SER A 689 1.82 9.01 60.14
C SER A 689 3.09 9.74 60.56
N THR A 690 4.23 9.40 59.97
CA THR A 690 5.43 10.25 59.92
C THR A 690 6.23 9.96 58.66
N GLY A 691 6.25 10.88 57.69
CA GLY A 691 7.09 10.76 56.48
C GLY A 691 6.49 11.37 55.22
N GLN A 692 6.78 12.64 54.96
CA GLN A 692 6.62 13.31 53.67
C GLN A 692 7.90 14.15 53.41
N PRO A 693 8.39 14.30 52.17
CA PRO A 693 8.27 13.42 51.00
C PRO A 693 9.63 12.82 50.63
N THR A 694 9.66 11.69 49.95
CA THR A 694 10.83 11.25 49.17
C THR A 694 10.32 10.64 47.89
N ALA A 695 11.01 10.90 46.78
CA ALA A 695 10.47 10.79 45.44
C ALA A 695 9.70 9.49 45.19
N THR A 696 8.48 9.62 44.64
CA THR A 696 7.90 8.54 43.86
C THR A 696 8.96 8.11 42.85
N PRO A 697 9.41 6.84 42.84
CA PRO A 697 10.37 6.41 41.85
C PRO A 697 9.69 6.51 40.50
N THR A 698 10.04 7.52 39.70
CA THR A 698 9.88 7.45 38.26
C THR A 698 10.56 6.16 37.85
N GLN A 699 9.79 5.20 37.33
CA GLN A 699 10.36 3.99 36.75
C GLN A 699 11.07 4.40 35.46
N THR A 700 12.32 4.84 35.59
CA THR A 700 13.26 4.97 34.48
C THR A 700 13.62 3.57 34.02
N LEU A 701 12.71 2.96 33.27
CA LEU A 701 13.00 1.76 32.50
C LEU A 701 13.80 2.19 31.24
N ALA A 702 15.03 2.63 31.47
CA ALA A 702 16.02 2.82 30.42
C ALA A 702 16.50 1.43 29.95
N ALA A 703 15.64 0.74 29.20
CA ALA A 703 16.08 -0.38 28.38
C ALA A 703 17.00 0.15 27.26
N PRO A 704 18.10 -0.54 26.90
CA PRO A 704 19.01 -0.04 25.88
C PRO A 704 18.32 0.01 24.50
N GLY A 705 18.04 1.22 24.00
CA GLY A 705 17.62 1.46 22.61
C GLY A 705 16.12 1.38 22.28
N GLY A 706 15.20 1.63 23.22
CA GLY A 706 13.75 1.59 22.97
C GLY A 706 12.97 2.85 23.39
N VAL A 707 11.98 3.24 22.58
CA VAL A 707 11.00 4.30 22.90
C VAL A 707 9.95 3.77 23.88
N SER A 708 9.51 4.63 24.82
CA SER A 708 8.40 4.32 25.73
C SER A 708 7.31 5.39 25.74
N ILE A 709 6.10 5.00 26.13
CA ILE A 709 4.92 5.85 26.33
C ILE A 709 4.30 5.58 27.71
N ALA A 710 3.85 6.61 28.41
CA ALA A 710 3.37 6.52 29.78
C ALA A 710 2.15 7.43 30.03
N LEU A 711 1.30 7.03 30.96
CA LEU A 711 0.27 7.90 31.55
C LEU A 711 0.77 8.48 32.88
N GLU A 712 0.91 9.80 32.96
CA GLU A 712 1.40 10.49 34.15
C GLU A 712 0.31 11.35 34.83
N PRO A 713 0.16 11.28 36.17
CA PRO A 713 0.81 10.36 37.09
C PRO A 713 0.27 8.93 36.98
N GLY A 714 1.17 7.93 37.01
CA GLY A 714 0.80 6.51 36.92
C GLY A 714 -0.01 5.95 38.10
N LEU A 715 -0.14 6.72 39.19
CA LEU A 715 -1.09 6.48 40.27
C LEU A 715 -1.84 7.78 40.59
N LYS A 716 -3.18 7.72 40.58
CA LYS A 716 -4.05 8.84 40.97
C LYS A 716 -5.08 8.39 42.01
N ILE A 717 -5.40 9.27 42.96
CA ILE A 717 -6.49 9.08 43.93
C ILE A 717 -7.51 10.19 43.70
N VAL A 718 -8.78 9.82 43.58
CA VAL A 718 -9.91 10.74 43.35
C VAL A 718 -11.17 10.31 44.11
N THR A 719 -12.15 11.20 44.19
CA THR A 719 -13.49 10.92 44.72
C THR A 719 -14.52 10.83 43.59
N VAL A 720 -15.61 10.09 43.79
CA VAL A 720 -16.74 10.08 42.82
C VAL A 720 -17.24 11.51 42.58
N GLY A 721 -17.46 11.86 41.31
CA GLY A 721 -17.82 13.19 40.82
C GLY A 721 -16.62 14.10 40.50
N GLN A 722 -15.39 13.76 40.90
CA GLN A 722 -14.21 14.58 40.68
C GLN A 722 -13.67 14.45 39.24
N THR A 723 -13.40 15.58 38.60
CA THR A 723 -12.65 15.66 37.34
C THR A 723 -11.14 15.76 37.62
N PHE A 724 -10.33 15.03 36.86
CA PHE A 724 -8.88 14.96 36.98
C PHE A 724 -8.21 14.76 35.61
N ASP A 725 -6.93 15.13 35.54
CA ASP A 725 -6.13 15.02 34.32
C ASP A 725 -5.07 13.91 34.45
N LEU A 726 -4.83 13.18 33.34
CA LEU A 726 -3.69 12.29 33.10
C LEU A 726 -3.01 12.71 31.78
N THR A 727 -1.70 12.93 31.79
CA THR A 727 -0.94 13.32 30.61
C THR A 727 -0.33 12.10 29.93
N VAL A 728 -0.51 12.00 28.62
CA VAL A 728 0.21 11.03 27.78
C VAL A 728 1.58 11.60 27.47
N ARG A 729 2.63 10.91 27.93
CA ARG A 729 4.02 11.29 27.78
C ARG A 729 4.79 10.24 26.99
N ILE A 730 5.62 10.69 26.05
CA ILE A 730 6.55 9.86 25.29
C ILE A 730 7.97 10.13 25.80
N ASN A 731 8.75 9.08 25.98
CA ASN A 731 10.19 9.16 26.22
C ASN A 731 10.91 8.48 25.05
N ALA A 732 11.40 9.30 24.12
CA ALA A 732 12.09 8.88 22.92
C ALA A 732 13.62 8.73 23.11
N GLY A 733 14.17 9.30 24.20
CA GLY A 733 15.61 9.26 24.45
C GLY A 733 16.38 10.00 23.36
N THR A 734 17.29 9.33 22.65
CA THR A 734 17.97 9.89 21.47
C THR A 734 17.27 9.57 20.15
N GLN A 735 16.21 8.76 20.15
CA GLN A 735 15.45 8.46 18.94
C GLN A 735 14.61 9.69 18.56
N PRO A 736 14.79 10.29 17.37
CA PRO A 736 13.84 11.27 16.85
C PRO A 736 12.51 10.58 16.51
N LEU A 737 11.41 11.27 16.74
CA LEU A 737 10.07 10.84 16.35
C LEU A 737 9.37 11.97 15.60
N ASP A 738 8.65 11.65 14.53
CA ASP A 738 7.82 12.58 13.77
C ASP A 738 6.33 12.22 13.79
N GLY A 739 5.95 11.13 14.46
CA GLY A 739 4.55 10.81 14.67
C GLY A 739 4.32 9.94 15.88
N ALA A 740 3.13 10.02 16.46
CA ALA A 740 2.61 9.01 17.36
C ALA A 740 1.08 8.97 17.35
N GLN A 741 0.54 7.75 17.31
CA GLN A 741 -0.87 7.46 17.46
C GLN A 741 -1.09 6.68 18.76
N VAL A 742 -2.10 7.07 19.51
CA VAL A 742 -2.31 6.65 20.89
C VAL A 742 -3.75 6.24 21.09
N TYR A 743 -3.94 5.00 21.53
CA TYR A 743 -5.25 4.46 21.89
C TYR A 743 -5.22 4.05 23.36
N VAL A 744 -6.17 4.56 24.14
CA VAL A 744 -6.30 4.28 25.58
C VAL A 744 -7.66 3.66 25.87
N ASN A 745 -7.69 2.72 26.81
CA ASN A 745 -8.90 2.11 27.35
C ASN A 745 -9.11 2.59 28.79
N VAL A 746 -10.31 3.05 29.09
CA VAL A 746 -10.82 3.33 30.42
C VAL A 746 -11.97 2.36 30.72
N ASP A 747 -12.26 2.12 31.99
CA ASP A 747 -13.47 1.40 32.38
C ASP A 747 -14.68 2.37 32.35
N PRO A 748 -15.65 2.21 31.41
CA PRO A 748 -16.79 3.11 31.27
C PRO A 748 -17.79 3.00 32.44
N ALA A 749 -17.69 1.97 33.29
CA ALA A 749 -18.47 1.90 34.52
C ALA A 749 -17.89 2.77 35.65
N VAL A 750 -16.62 3.18 35.54
CA VAL A 750 -15.88 3.89 36.61
C VAL A 750 -15.50 5.32 36.20
N PHE A 751 -15.19 5.55 34.92
CA PHE A 751 -14.77 6.85 34.39
C PHE A 751 -15.56 7.26 33.15
N GLN A 752 -15.83 8.55 33.03
CA GLN A 752 -16.19 9.18 31.75
C GLN A 752 -15.07 10.12 31.28
N VAL A 753 -14.79 10.11 29.99
CA VAL A 753 -13.88 11.05 29.32
C VAL A 753 -14.65 12.35 29.10
N VAL A 754 -14.12 13.44 29.65
CA VAL A 754 -14.70 14.78 29.57
C VAL A 754 -14.09 15.55 28.40
N ASN A 755 -12.78 15.43 28.21
CA ASN A 755 -12.06 16.02 27.07
C ASN A 755 -10.72 15.31 26.85
N VAL A 756 -10.16 15.43 25.65
CA VAL A 756 -8.77 15.13 25.35
C VAL A 756 -8.15 16.38 24.76
N ILE A 757 -7.14 16.91 25.45
CA ILE A 757 -6.52 18.20 25.13
C ILE A 757 -5.19 17.92 24.39
N PRO A 758 -5.07 18.27 23.10
CA PRO A 758 -3.82 18.17 22.34
C PRO A 758 -2.66 18.92 23.00
N ASP A 759 -1.45 18.33 22.98
CA ASP A 759 -0.20 19.07 23.24
C ASP A 759 0.55 19.25 21.91
N LEU A 760 0.33 20.43 21.30
CA LEU A 760 0.90 20.77 19.99
C LEU A 760 2.31 21.38 20.09
N SER A 761 2.96 21.32 21.25
CA SER A 761 4.30 21.90 21.44
C SER A 761 5.42 21.17 20.69
N ARG A 762 5.15 19.93 20.23
CA ARG A 762 6.12 19.05 19.56
C ARG A 762 5.62 18.37 18.29
N PHE A 763 4.31 18.13 18.19
CA PHE A 763 3.64 17.58 17.02
C PHE A 763 2.47 18.50 16.67
N ALA A 764 2.68 19.37 15.68
CA ALA A 764 1.75 20.45 15.33
C ALA A 764 1.17 20.32 13.91
N ASP A 765 1.83 19.57 13.02
CA ASP A 765 1.56 19.61 11.57
C ASP A 765 0.46 18.61 11.18
N ILE A 766 0.50 17.41 11.77
CA ILE A 766 -0.60 16.44 11.69
C ILE A 766 -1.23 16.37 13.07
N VAL A 767 -2.53 16.64 13.18
CA VAL A 767 -3.30 16.46 14.42
C VAL A 767 -4.62 15.79 14.06
N SER A 768 -4.75 14.52 14.41
CA SER A 768 -6.03 13.83 14.32
C SER A 768 -6.97 14.39 15.41
N PRO A 769 -8.23 14.73 15.08
CA PRO A 769 -9.21 15.14 16.08
C PRO A 769 -9.31 14.07 17.17
N ALA A 770 -9.10 14.48 18.42
CA ALA A 770 -9.18 13.54 19.52
C ALA A 770 -10.60 12.97 19.62
N SER A 771 -10.68 11.64 19.66
CA SER A 771 -11.93 10.88 19.67
C SER A 771 -12.05 10.10 20.96
N TRP A 772 -13.24 10.09 21.54
CA TRP A 772 -13.54 9.25 22.70
C TRP A 772 -14.99 8.78 22.71
N ASP A 773 -15.19 7.55 23.17
CA ASP A 773 -16.48 6.90 23.36
C ASP A 773 -16.61 6.52 24.84
N ASN A 774 -17.57 7.16 25.53
CA ASN A 774 -17.84 6.93 26.95
C ASN A 774 -18.71 5.69 27.21
N ALA A 775 -19.35 5.10 26.21
CA ALA A 775 -20.06 3.82 26.34
C ALA A 775 -19.09 2.64 26.20
N LEU A 776 -18.10 2.74 25.31
CA LEU A 776 -17.07 1.71 25.12
C LEU A 776 -15.82 1.92 26.01
N GLY A 777 -15.65 3.11 26.60
CA GLY A 777 -14.47 3.47 27.38
C GLY A 777 -13.22 3.53 26.50
N HIS A 778 -13.33 4.10 25.31
CA HIS A 778 -12.28 4.12 24.30
C HIS A 778 -11.83 5.53 24.00
N ILE A 779 -10.52 5.75 23.92
CA ILE A 779 -9.89 7.01 23.50
C ILE A 779 -8.98 6.70 22.32
N GLY A 780 -8.93 7.61 21.35
CA GLY A 780 -8.00 7.64 20.23
C GLY A 780 -7.54 9.07 19.92
N TYR A 781 -6.23 9.27 19.81
CA TYR A 781 -5.61 10.53 19.40
C TYR A 781 -4.33 10.25 18.64
N ALA A 782 -4.01 11.05 17.63
CA ALA A 782 -2.75 10.95 16.90
C ALA A 782 -2.22 12.34 16.56
N ALA A 783 -0.92 12.52 16.64
CA ALA A 783 -0.26 13.75 16.20
C ALA A 783 1.10 13.44 15.57
N GLY A 784 1.55 14.32 14.68
CA GLY A 784 2.86 14.24 14.03
C GLY A 784 3.38 15.58 13.55
N LEU A 785 4.56 15.51 12.94
CA LEU A 785 5.37 16.56 12.38
C LEU A 785 5.69 16.16 10.93
N LEU A 786 5.35 17.01 9.97
CA LEU A 786 5.68 16.83 8.56
C LEU A 786 7.01 17.51 8.21
N ALA A 787 7.36 18.59 8.90
CA ALA A 787 8.57 19.34 8.63
C ALA A 787 9.27 19.85 9.91
N GLY A 788 10.60 19.90 9.87
CA GLY A 788 11.43 20.41 10.96
C GLY A 788 12.10 19.33 11.83
N PRO A 789 12.82 19.74 12.89
CA PRO A 789 13.61 18.82 13.71
C PRO A 789 12.71 17.95 14.59
N ALA A 790 12.52 16.70 14.18
CA ALA A 790 11.78 15.68 14.90
C ALA A 790 12.18 15.60 16.40
N PRO A 791 11.22 15.74 17.34
CA PRO A 791 11.50 15.77 18.77
C PRO A 791 12.20 14.50 19.29
N THR A 792 13.17 14.75 20.16
CA THR A 792 13.91 13.76 20.96
C THR A 792 13.68 14.02 22.46
N GLY A 793 14.13 13.12 23.33
CA GLY A 793 14.00 13.26 24.79
C GLY A 793 12.61 12.88 25.31
N SER A 794 12.16 13.55 26.37
CA SER A 794 10.83 13.37 26.96
C SER A 794 9.91 14.54 26.58
N PHE A 795 8.70 14.23 26.11
CA PHE A 795 7.69 15.24 25.80
C PHE A 795 6.27 14.68 25.92
N ASN A 796 5.30 15.59 26.01
CA ASN A 796 3.87 15.26 26.09
C ASN A 796 3.24 15.31 24.69
N ILE A 797 2.13 14.60 24.52
CA ILE A 797 1.39 14.55 23.25
C ILE A 797 -0.11 14.88 23.41
N ALA A 798 -0.71 14.51 24.54
CA ALA A 798 -2.07 14.90 24.91
C ALA A 798 -2.28 14.84 26.42
N THR A 799 -3.30 15.55 26.92
CA THR A 799 -3.80 15.41 28.30
C THR A 799 -5.24 14.93 28.30
N LEU A 800 -5.48 13.78 28.91
CA LEU A 800 -6.79 13.15 29.08
C LEU A 800 -7.47 13.74 30.31
N ARG A 801 -8.61 14.43 30.13
CA ARG A 801 -9.45 14.93 31.21
C ARG A 801 -10.60 13.97 31.46
N LEU A 802 -10.60 13.36 32.63
CA LEU A 802 -11.48 12.27 33.04
C LEU A 802 -12.31 12.70 34.25
N GLN A 803 -13.52 12.19 34.40
CA GLN A 803 -14.32 12.33 35.62
C GLN A 803 -14.67 10.94 36.17
N ALA A 804 -14.47 10.75 37.46
CA ALA A 804 -14.85 9.51 38.13
C ALA A 804 -16.35 9.49 38.41
N ILE A 805 -17.05 8.42 38.00
CA ILE A 805 -18.52 8.29 38.08
C ILE A 805 -18.99 7.18 39.03
N ALA A 806 -18.13 6.20 39.35
CA ALA A 806 -18.40 5.16 40.34
C ALA A 806 -17.16 4.84 41.19
N PRO A 807 -17.32 4.37 42.44
CA PRO A 807 -16.19 4.03 43.30
C PRO A 807 -15.51 2.73 42.84
N ALA A 808 -14.18 2.69 42.92
CA ALA A 808 -13.37 1.56 42.49
C ALA A 808 -12.08 1.50 43.34
N GLY A 809 -11.77 0.31 43.87
CA GLY A 809 -10.56 0.04 44.67
C GLY A 809 -9.25 0.03 43.86
N GLY A 810 -9.27 0.52 42.63
CA GLY A 810 -8.17 0.51 41.67
C GLY A 810 -8.69 0.06 40.31
N SER A 811 -8.91 1.01 39.40
CA SER A 811 -9.25 0.73 38.00
C SER A 811 -8.09 1.15 37.09
N LEU A 812 -7.79 0.31 36.10
CA LEU A 812 -6.66 0.45 35.18
C LEU A 812 -7.06 1.27 33.95
N ILE A 813 -6.24 2.25 33.62
CA ILE A 813 -6.30 3.01 32.37
C ILE A 813 -5.09 2.60 31.55
N ARG A 814 -5.34 1.89 30.44
CA ARG A 814 -4.31 1.11 29.72
C ARG A 814 -4.19 1.47 28.25
N PHE A 815 -2.98 1.41 27.71
CA PHE A 815 -2.78 1.55 26.26
C PHE A 815 -3.32 0.33 25.49
N ALA A 816 -3.74 0.55 24.24
CA ALA A 816 -4.26 -0.49 23.35
C ALA A 816 -3.29 -0.77 22.20
N PHE A 817 -3.02 -2.06 21.95
CA PHE A 817 -2.14 -2.57 20.90
C PHE A 817 -2.85 -3.63 20.05
N HIS A 818 -4.06 -3.30 19.59
CA HIS A 818 -4.97 -4.20 18.88
C HIS A 818 -5.06 -3.80 17.40
N PRO A 819 -4.16 -4.34 16.53
CA PRO A 819 -4.23 -4.08 15.10
C PRO A 819 -5.45 -4.76 14.47
N PRO A 820 -5.99 -4.23 13.36
CA PRO A 820 -5.54 -3.01 12.68
C PRO A 820 -6.12 -1.71 13.27
N LEU A 821 -7.16 -1.79 14.11
CA LEU A 821 -8.03 -0.63 14.40
C LEU A 821 -7.58 0.26 15.58
N ARG A 822 -6.89 -0.29 16.59
CA ARG A 822 -6.53 0.43 17.84
C ARG A 822 -5.16 0.00 18.33
N ASP A 823 -4.14 0.28 17.52
CA ASP A 823 -2.74 -0.07 17.78
C ASP A 823 -1.90 1.19 18.08
N THR A 824 -1.46 1.35 19.33
CA THR A 824 -0.63 2.48 19.76
C THR A 824 0.77 2.34 19.18
N LYS A 825 1.25 3.38 18.48
CA LYS A 825 2.53 3.37 17.75
C LYS A 825 3.20 4.74 17.78
N VAL A 826 4.51 4.72 17.59
CA VAL A 826 5.35 5.90 17.31
C VAL A 826 6.00 5.73 15.94
N ALA A 827 6.33 6.84 15.27
CA ALA A 827 6.88 6.86 13.93
C ALA A 827 8.06 7.82 13.79
N TYR A 828 8.96 7.50 12.84
CA TYR A 828 9.99 8.39 12.32
C TYR A 828 10.32 8.00 10.87
N GLN A 829 10.26 8.95 9.94
CA GLN A 829 10.50 8.80 8.50
C GLN A 829 9.71 7.63 7.90
N GLY A 830 8.43 7.49 8.28
CA GLY A 830 7.54 6.42 7.84
C GLY A 830 7.77 5.06 8.49
N ALA A 831 8.91 4.82 9.15
CA ALA A 831 9.11 3.64 9.97
C ALA A 831 8.26 3.74 11.25
N GLN A 832 7.55 2.66 11.59
CA GLN A 832 6.67 2.61 12.76
C GLN A 832 7.13 1.55 13.76
N TRP A 833 7.14 1.90 15.04
CA TRP A 833 7.44 0.99 16.14
C TRP A 833 6.33 1.00 17.18
N ARG A 834 6.14 -0.14 17.86
CA ARG A 834 5.34 -0.19 19.09
C ARG A 834 6.20 0.27 20.26
N PRO A 835 5.87 1.39 20.93
CA PRO A 835 6.56 1.80 22.14
C PRO A 835 6.28 0.81 23.28
N THR A 836 7.20 0.70 24.23
CA THR A 836 6.90 0.07 25.53
C THR A 836 5.95 0.97 26.32
N SER A 837 4.95 0.40 27.01
CA SER A 837 3.89 1.18 27.67
C SER A 837 3.90 1.09 29.19
N VAL A 838 3.62 2.21 29.86
CA VAL A 838 3.36 2.29 31.30
C VAL A 838 1.93 2.81 31.54
N ASP A 839 1.04 1.90 31.90
CA ASP A 839 -0.37 2.18 32.21
C ASP A 839 -0.53 2.93 33.55
N ALA A 840 -1.71 3.55 33.77
CA ALA A 840 -2.03 4.23 35.02
C ALA A 840 -3.09 3.48 35.84
N ILE A 841 -2.97 3.53 37.17
CA ILE A 841 -3.97 3.05 38.13
C ILE A 841 -4.67 4.26 38.77
N VAL A 842 -5.99 4.24 38.78
CA VAL A 842 -6.80 5.28 39.44
C VAL A 842 -7.67 4.66 40.54
N LEU A 843 -7.51 5.17 41.76
CA LEU A 843 -8.28 4.80 42.95
C LEU A 843 -9.44 5.77 43.13
N VAL A 844 -10.69 5.28 43.12
CA VAL A 844 -11.90 6.12 43.27
C VAL A 844 -12.61 5.80 44.58
N SER A 845 -12.67 6.78 45.47
CA SER A 845 -13.33 6.68 46.77
C SER A 845 -14.78 7.21 46.75
N ALA A 846 -15.68 6.51 47.47
CA ALA A 846 -17.12 6.79 47.47
C ALA A 846 -17.55 8.03 48.27
N SER A 847 -16.63 8.66 49.01
CA SER A 847 -16.90 9.82 49.86
C SER A 847 -15.71 10.76 49.92
N GLY A 848 -15.92 12.05 49.69
CA GLY A 848 -14.94 13.07 50.06
C GLY A 848 -14.75 13.16 51.57
N PRO A 849 -13.63 13.74 52.06
CA PRO A 849 -13.45 14.00 53.49
C PRO A 849 -14.59 14.88 54.01
N VAL A 850 -15.22 14.45 55.10
CA VAL A 850 -16.36 15.16 55.72
C VAL A 850 -15.90 16.53 56.20
N ALA A 851 -16.46 17.59 55.61
CA ALA A 851 -16.36 18.93 56.18
C ALA A 851 -17.08 18.95 57.53
N THR A 852 -16.32 19.14 58.61
CA THR A 852 -16.88 19.37 59.95
C THR A 852 -17.42 20.81 60.01
N ALA A 853 -18.52 21.00 60.75
CA ALA A 853 -19.34 22.20 60.68
C ALA A 853 -18.63 23.51 61.09
N THR A 854 -19.06 24.59 60.42
CA THR A 854 -18.69 26.00 60.59
C THR A 854 -18.74 26.53 62.03
N PRO A 855 -17.72 27.29 62.47
CA PRO A 855 -17.88 28.39 63.40
C PRO A 855 -18.02 29.75 62.67
N THR A 856 -18.75 30.67 63.30
CA THR A 856 -19.38 31.87 62.73
C THR A 856 -18.44 32.96 62.20
N ASN A 857 -18.96 33.76 61.26
CA ASN A 857 -18.34 34.93 60.60
C ASN A 857 -17.58 35.91 61.53
N THR A 858 -16.47 36.45 61.05
CA THR A 858 -15.75 37.66 61.53
C THR A 858 -14.96 38.21 60.32
N PRO A 859 -14.80 39.55 60.13
CA PRO A 859 -14.98 40.14 58.80
C PRO A 859 -13.80 40.06 57.83
N THR A 860 -14.18 40.17 56.55
CA THR A 860 -13.36 40.25 55.33
C THR A 860 -12.05 41.05 55.47
N PRO A 861 -10.88 40.41 55.33
CA PRO A 861 -9.69 41.12 54.85
C PRO A 861 -9.84 41.38 53.35
N THR A 862 -9.72 42.64 52.95
CA THR A 862 -9.72 43.06 51.53
C THR A 862 -8.75 42.22 50.72
N ALA A 863 -9.21 41.67 49.59
CA ALA A 863 -8.36 40.87 48.71
C ALA A 863 -7.13 41.68 48.28
N THR A 864 -5.96 41.29 48.78
CA THR A 864 -4.69 41.76 48.22
C THR A 864 -4.60 41.19 46.81
N PRO A 865 -4.37 42.01 45.77
CA PRO A 865 -4.36 41.51 44.40
C PRO A 865 -3.26 40.45 44.25
N THR A 866 -3.66 39.21 44.00
CA THR A 866 -2.73 38.14 43.65
C THR A 866 -1.99 38.58 42.40
N LEU A 867 -0.69 38.85 42.53
CA LEU A 867 0.13 39.33 41.42
C LEU A 867 0.07 38.28 40.31
N GLY A 868 -0.56 38.63 39.18
CA GLY A 868 -0.69 37.72 38.05
C GLY A 868 0.68 37.23 37.59
N ALA A 869 0.74 36.00 37.08
CA ALA A 869 1.99 35.42 36.59
C ALA A 869 2.66 36.41 35.59
N PRO A 870 3.98 36.64 35.72
CA PRO A 870 4.65 37.72 34.99
C PRO A 870 4.46 37.54 33.49
N SER A 871 3.92 38.57 32.85
CA SER A 871 3.45 38.53 31.47
C SER A 871 3.51 39.90 30.81
N GLY A 872 3.65 39.91 29.49
CA GLY A 872 3.66 41.12 28.66
C GLY A 872 2.64 41.05 27.52
N THR A 873 2.75 41.98 26.59
CA THR A 873 1.86 42.11 25.42
C THR A 873 2.68 42.06 24.14
N LEU A 874 2.23 41.31 23.13
CA LEU A 874 2.79 41.32 21.78
C LEU A 874 1.88 42.16 20.87
N THR A 875 2.46 43.02 20.03
CA THR A 875 1.73 43.78 19.00
C THR A 875 2.47 43.74 17.66
N GLY A 876 1.74 43.84 16.56
CA GLY A 876 2.34 43.94 15.23
C GLY A 876 1.29 44.06 14.13
N ARG A 877 1.71 43.89 12.88
CA ARG A 877 0.85 43.98 11.70
C ARG A 877 1.22 42.93 10.66
N VAL A 878 0.21 42.28 10.10
CA VAL A 878 0.32 41.38 8.95
C VAL A 878 -0.26 42.06 7.71
N ILE A 879 0.45 41.97 6.61
CA ILE A 879 0.05 42.43 5.28
C ILE A 879 -0.13 41.18 4.43
N LEU A 880 -1.19 41.16 3.63
CA LEU A 880 -1.53 40.03 2.77
C LEU A 880 -1.41 40.45 1.33
N GLU A 881 -0.73 39.64 0.53
CA GLU A 881 -0.52 39.91 -0.89
C GLU A 881 -1.86 39.92 -1.65
N GLY A 882 -1.98 40.78 -2.67
CA GLY A 882 -3.20 40.96 -3.46
C GLY A 882 -4.38 41.65 -2.74
N ARG A 883 -4.44 41.63 -1.41
CA ARG A 883 -5.60 42.14 -0.63
C ARG A 883 -5.42 43.57 -0.11
N SER A 884 -6.54 44.29 -0.01
CA SER A 884 -6.65 45.55 0.74
C SER A 884 -7.21 45.36 2.17
N ASP A 885 -7.96 44.28 2.42
CA ASP A 885 -8.38 43.83 3.75
C ASP A 885 -7.43 42.74 4.26
N HIS A 886 -6.67 43.07 5.31
CA HIS A 886 -5.70 42.18 5.94
C HIS A 886 -6.24 41.52 7.23
N SER A 887 -7.56 41.49 7.45
CA SER A 887 -8.18 40.82 8.59
C SER A 887 -8.07 39.30 8.54
N GLY A 888 -8.24 38.65 9.69
CA GLY A 888 -8.40 37.21 9.79
C GLY A 888 -7.11 36.39 9.62
N ALA A 889 -5.94 37.02 9.54
CA ALA A 889 -4.67 36.31 9.69
C ALA A 889 -4.48 35.94 11.17
N LEU A 890 -4.17 34.67 11.42
CA LEU A 890 -3.91 34.13 12.75
C LEU A 890 -2.44 34.35 13.13
N VAL A 891 -2.22 35.04 14.23
CA VAL A 891 -0.91 35.20 14.86
C VAL A 891 -0.86 34.41 16.15
N THR A 892 0.19 33.60 16.34
CA THR A 892 0.37 32.73 17.51
C THR A 892 1.69 33.00 18.22
N ILE A 893 1.68 32.90 19.56
CA ILE A 893 2.85 33.00 20.44
C ILE A 893 2.66 32.12 21.67
N GLY A 894 3.44 31.03 21.75
CA GLY A 894 3.25 30.00 22.78
C GLY A 894 1.82 29.43 22.74
N SER A 895 1.11 29.46 23.88
CA SER A 895 -0.28 29.00 23.97
C SER A 895 -1.32 30.10 23.74
N ARG A 896 -0.95 31.25 23.15
CA ARG A 896 -1.86 32.37 22.88
C ARG A 896 -1.90 32.72 21.40
N SER A 897 -3.03 33.29 20.96
CA SER A 897 -3.22 33.75 19.60
C SER A 897 -4.11 35.00 19.54
N ALA A 898 -4.10 35.67 18.38
CA ALA A 898 -5.09 36.66 17.98
C ALA A 898 -5.29 36.62 16.46
N LEU A 899 -6.46 37.09 16.00
CA LEU A 899 -6.70 37.39 14.58
C LEU A 899 -6.40 38.87 14.31
N THR A 900 -5.95 39.18 13.10
CA THR A 900 -5.75 40.56 12.66
C THR A 900 -7.06 41.30 12.38
N ALA A 901 -7.07 42.59 12.66
CA ALA A 901 -8.10 43.52 12.19
C ALA A 901 -7.92 43.85 10.69
N ALA A 902 -8.88 44.53 10.06
CA ALA A 902 -8.86 44.81 8.61
C ALA A 902 -7.62 45.59 8.11
N ASN A 903 -7.02 46.42 8.98
CA ASN A 903 -5.76 47.11 8.69
C ASN A 903 -4.50 46.22 8.86
N GLY A 904 -4.67 44.94 9.24
CA GLY A 904 -3.60 43.98 9.50
C GLY A 904 -3.10 43.92 10.94
N THR A 905 -3.55 44.82 11.83
CA THR A 905 -2.98 44.91 13.19
C THR A 905 -3.50 43.83 14.13
N PHE A 906 -2.64 43.38 15.05
CA PHE A 906 -3.00 42.42 16.12
C PHE A 906 -2.40 42.84 17.47
N THR A 907 -3.03 42.37 18.56
CA THR A 907 -2.55 42.51 19.94
C THR A 907 -2.82 41.23 20.72
N ILE A 908 -1.78 40.63 21.32
CA ILE A 908 -1.87 39.46 22.19
C ILE A 908 -1.37 39.86 23.58
N ALA A 909 -2.30 40.12 24.51
CA ALA A 909 -1.99 40.47 25.88
C ALA A 909 -1.78 39.23 26.78
N GLY A 910 -1.07 39.40 27.89
CA GLY A 910 -0.90 38.37 28.94
C GLY A 910 0.00 37.20 28.54
N VAL A 911 0.85 37.37 27.53
CA VAL A 911 1.84 36.35 27.13
C VAL A 911 2.86 36.19 28.27
N PRO A 912 3.09 34.98 28.82
CA PRO A 912 4.07 34.80 29.89
C PRO A 912 5.46 35.29 29.49
N VAL A 913 6.25 35.80 30.43
CA VAL A 913 7.64 36.21 30.12
C VAL A 913 8.48 35.05 29.59
N GLY A 914 9.27 35.31 28.55
CA GLY A 914 10.04 34.26 27.88
C GLY A 914 10.57 34.67 26.50
N LEU A 915 11.29 33.73 25.89
CA LEU A 915 11.76 33.82 24.50
C LEU A 915 10.85 32.93 23.64
N TYR A 916 10.34 33.48 22.54
CA TYR A 916 9.36 32.83 21.67
C TYR A 916 9.77 32.88 20.20
N THR A 917 9.19 31.94 19.44
CA THR A 917 8.92 32.12 18.02
C THR A 917 7.46 32.55 17.87
N VAL A 918 7.20 33.53 17.00
CA VAL A 918 5.87 34.00 16.65
C VAL A 918 5.57 33.59 15.21
N ARG A 919 4.40 32.99 14.96
CA ARG A 919 3.95 32.62 13.61
C ARG A 919 2.77 33.48 13.19
N ALA A 920 2.78 33.96 11.95
CA ALA A 920 1.63 34.56 11.28
C ALA A 920 1.20 33.67 10.10
N SER A 921 -0.11 33.40 9.97
CA SER A 921 -0.66 32.43 9.01
C SER A 921 -2.08 32.80 8.59
N ARG A 922 -2.44 32.58 7.31
CA ARG A 922 -3.82 32.71 6.80
C ARG A 922 -3.94 31.89 5.52
N VAL A 923 -5.00 31.10 5.33
CA VAL A 923 -5.29 30.53 4.00
C VAL A 923 -5.80 31.65 3.08
N PRO A 924 -5.37 31.76 1.80
CA PRO A 924 -4.44 30.92 1.04
C PRO A 924 -3.00 31.50 0.92
N TYR A 925 -2.30 31.68 2.05
CA TYR A 925 -1.00 32.35 2.12
C TYR A 925 0.04 31.55 2.90
N LEU A 926 1.28 31.53 2.38
CA LEU A 926 2.44 30.96 3.06
C LEU A 926 2.65 31.64 4.42
N TYR A 927 2.78 30.83 5.49
CA TYR A 927 3.02 31.36 6.83
C TYR A 927 4.44 31.93 7.00
N ALA A 928 4.60 32.82 7.98
CA ALA A 928 5.87 33.48 8.30
C ALA A 928 6.22 33.32 9.79
N ASP A 929 7.50 33.04 10.09
CA ASP A 929 7.98 32.84 11.46
C ASP A 929 9.00 33.91 11.88
N LYS A 930 8.80 34.50 13.07
CA LYS A 930 9.78 35.34 13.77
C LYS A 930 10.33 34.61 14.98
N SER A 931 11.52 34.05 14.86
CA SER A 931 12.30 33.59 16.01
C SER A 931 12.87 34.77 16.81
N GLY A 932 13.19 34.51 18.08
CA GLY A 932 13.94 35.44 18.93
C GLY A 932 13.11 36.54 19.60
N VAL A 933 11.79 36.38 19.69
CA VAL A 933 10.89 37.39 20.26
C VAL A 933 10.91 37.30 21.79
N VAL A 934 11.43 38.31 22.46
CA VAL A 934 11.48 38.38 23.92
C VAL A 934 10.24 39.10 24.47
N ILE A 935 9.52 38.44 25.37
CA ILE A 935 8.44 39.04 26.17
C ILE A 935 8.97 39.32 27.58
N THR A 936 8.91 40.58 28.00
CA THR A 936 9.33 41.03 29.34
C THR A 936 8.13 41.47 30.17
N ASN A 937 8.27 41.44 31.51
CA ASN A 937 7.13 41.59 32.42
C ASN A 937 6.51 42.99 32.34
N GLY A 938 5.21 43.07 32.08
CA GLY A 938 4.46 44.31 31.95
C GLY A 938 4.77 45.15 30.70
N ALA A 939 5.66 44.69 29.81
CA ALA A 939 6.07 45.43 28.63
C ALA A 939 5.25 45.06 27.38
N THR A 940 5.21 45.96 26.41
CA THR A 940 4.71 45.69 25.06
C THR A 940 5.88 45.47 24.11
N THR A 941 5.99 44.26 23.57
CA THR A 941 6.95 43.92 22.50
C THR A 941 6.27 44.13 21.15
N ALA A 942 6.76 45.11 20.38
CA ALA A 942 6.29 45.37 19.02
C ALA A 942 7.15 44.60 17.99
N LEU A 943 6.50 43.92 17.05
CA LEU A 943 7.13 43.29 15.89
C LEU A 943 7.06 44.24 14.67
N PRO A 944 8.03 44.17 13.74
CA PRO A 944 7.89 44.81 12.44
C PRO A 944 6.75 44.18 11.63
N ASP A 945 6.23 44.94 10.66
CA ASP A 945 5.26 44.45 9.68
C ASP A 945 5.79 43.22 8.93
N VAL A 946 4.91 42.25 8.65
CA VAL A 946 5.21 41.02 7.89
C VAL A 946 4.24 40.87 6.72
N GLY A 947 4.75 40.50 5.56
CA GLY A 947 3.96 40.06 4.41
C GLY A 947 3.77 38.55 4.41
N LEU A 948 2.54 38.06 4.17
CA LEU A 948 2.30 36.66 3.81
C LEU A 948 2.08 36.57 2.30
N TYR A 949 2.90 35.76 1.62
CA TYR A 949 2.87 35.60 0.16
C TYR A 949 1.69 34.71 -0.24
N GLY A 950 0.93 35.12 -1.26
CA GLY A 950 -0.30 34.43 -1.67
C GLY A 950 -0.02 33.24 -2.58
N GLY A 951 -0.89 32.23 -2.50
CA GLY A 951 -0.89 31.09 -3.43
C GLY A 951 -0.91 29.72 -2.79
N ASP A 952 -0.72 29.60 -1.47
CA ASP A 952 -0.79 28.34 -0.71
C ASP A 952 -2.26 28.03 -0.40
N CYS A 953 -2.97 27.58 -1.43
CA CYS A 953 -4.41 27.34 -1.44
C CYS A 953 -4.78 26.07 -0.67
N ASN A 954 -3.91 25.06 -0.72
CA ASN A 954 -4.11 23.77 -0.05
C ASN A 954 -3.57 23.75 1.40
N SER A 955 -2.78 24.74 1.82
CA SER A 955 -2.11 24.85 3.13
C SER A 955 -1.02 23.80 3.41
N ASP A 956 -0.33 23.31 2.37
CA ASP A 956 0.82 22.40 2.50
C ASP A 956 2.16 23.13 2.76
N GLY A 957 2.18 24.46 2.61
CA GLY A 957 3.35 25.30 2.86
C GLY A 957 4.29 25.47 1.66
N ILE A 958 3.85 25.09 0.47
CA ILE A 958 4.49 25.37 -0.83
C ILE A 958 3.46 26.13 -1.70
N VAL A 959 3.90 26.84 -2.75
CA VAL A 959 3.02 27.34 -3.81
C VAL A 959 3.37 26.59 -5.09
N ASP A 960 2.54 25.64 -5.51
CA ASP A 960 2.83 24.76 -6.65
C ASP A 960 1.64 24.48 -7.60
N VAL A 961 1.75 23.42 -8.40
CA VAL A 961 0.73 22.99 -9.34
C VAL A 961 -0.59 22.56 -8.68
N ALA A 962 -0.57 22.07 -7.44
CA ALA A 962 -1.77 21.68 -6.69
C ALA A 962 -2.63 22.90 -6.36
N ASP A 963 -2.02 24.03 -5.98
CA ASP A 963 -2.72 25.30 -5.77
C ASP A 963 -3.28 25.86 -7.08
N MET A 964 -2.50 25.78 -8.15
CA MET A 964 -2.96 26.16 -9.49
C MET A 964 -4.16 25.31 -9.93
N VAL A 965 -4.22 24.03 -9.55
CA VAL A 965 -5.38 23.17 -9.78
C VAL A 965 -6.59 23.62 -8.95
N MET A 966 -6.42 24.10 -7.72
CA MET A 966 -7.53 24.67 -6.93
C MET A 966 -8.12 25.93 -7.56
N VAL A 967 -7.28 26.83 -8.08
CA VAL A 967 -7.71 28.00 -8.86
C VAL A 967 -8.38 27.58 -10.17
N GLY A 968 -7.84 26.59 -10.87
CA GLY A 968 -8.42 26.04 -12.10
C GLY A 968 -9.78 25.36 -11.91
N MET A 969 -9.99 24.68 -10.78
CA MET A 969 -11.28 24.04 -10.44
C MET A 969 -12.38 25.03 -10.10
N ALA A 970 -12.03 26.20 -9.55
CA ALA A 970 -12.96 27.27 -9.21
C ALA A 970 -13.01 28.38 -10.27
N TRP A 971 -12.40 28.20 -11.45
CA TRP A 971 -12.25 29.24 -12.47
C TRP A 971 -13.57 29.93 -12.86
N GLN A 972 -13.59 31.26 -12.79
CA GLN A 972 -14.76 32.14 -12.98
C GLN A 972 -15.90 31.95 -11.96
N ALA A 973 -15.73 31.14 -10.92
CA ALA A 973 -16.72 31.02 -9.86
C ALA A 973 -16.76 32.30 -8.99
N THR A 974 -17.96 32.65 -8.57
CA THR A 974 -18.27 33.66 -7.56
C THR A 974 -18.89 33.00 -6.32
N PRO A 975 -19.04 33.66 -5.16
CA PRO A 975 -19.66 33.09 -3.97
C PRO A 975 -21.08 32.50 -4.12
N ALA A 976 -21.75 32.74 -5.25
CA ALA A 976 -23.06 32.15 -5.57
C ALA A 976 -22.97 30.80 -6.30
N ASP A 977 -21.79 30.44 -6.83
CA ASP A 977 -21.61 29.28 -7.71
C ASP A 977 -21.23 28.00 -6.93
N PRO A 978 -21.73 26.81 -7.33
CA PRO A 978 -21.37 25.55 -6.66
C PRO A 978 -19.90 25.16 -6.74
N ALA A 979 -19.14 25.76 -7.68
CA ALA A 979 -17.70 25.57 -7.84
C ALA A 979 -16.86 26.58 -7.01
N TRP A 980 -17.51 27.45 -6.23
CA TRP A 980 -16.82 28.46 -5.43
C TRP A 980 -15.88 27.81 -4.40
N ASN A 981 -14.63 28.27 -4.42
CA ASN A 981 -13.64 27.94 -3.39
C ASN A 981 -13.04 29.25 -2.84
N PRO A 982 -13.30 29.62 -1.58
CA PRO A 982 -12.77 30.86 -1.00
C PRO A 982 -11.25 30.85 -0.76
N ALA A 983 -10.58 29.70 -0.94
CA ALA A 983 -9.11 29.62 -0.98
C ALA A 983 -8.54 29.85 -2.39
N ALA A 984 -9.36 29.74 -3.45
CA ALA A 984 -8.95 30.04 -4.82
C ALA A 984 -9.08 31.52 -5.19
N ASP A 985 -10.00 32.25 -4.53
CA ASP A 985 -10.03 33.72 -4.52
C ASP A 985 -8.92 34.20 -3.57
N ILE A 986 -7.71 34.35 -4.10
CA ILE A 986 -6.52 34.74 -3.36
C ILE A 986 -6.54 36.25 -3.14
N ASN A 987 -6.90 37.02 -4.16
CA ASN A 987 -6.91 38.49 -4.12
C ASN A 987 -8.05 39.08 -3.26
N GLY A 988 -9.10 38.28 -2.98
CA GLY A 988 -10.24 38.65 -2.14
C GLY A 988 -11.31 39.52 -2.79
N ASP A 989 -11.39 39.59 -4.13
CA ASP A 989 -12.33 40.44 -4.86
C ASP A 989 -13.70 39.80 -5.14
N GLY A 990 -13.82 38.49 -4.90
CA GLY A 990 -15.08 37.74 -5.03
C GLY A 990 -15.30 37.06 -6.39
N ILE A 991 -14.29 36.99 -7.25
CA ILE A 991 -14.29 36.11 -8.44
C ILE A 991 -12.93 35.43 -8.59
N VAL A 992 -12.90 34.12 -8.85
CA VAL A 992 -11.65 33.40 -9.11
C VAL A 992 -11.24 33.61 -10.58
N ASP A 993 -10.15 34.33 -10.84
CA ASP A 993 -9.74 34.65 -12.21
C ASP A 993 -8.21 34.63 -12.49
N LEU A 994 -7.79 35.28 -13.57
CA LEU A 994 -6.39 35.35 -13.99
C LEU A 994 -5.50 36.09 -12.97
N VAL A 995 -6.05 36.97 -12.13
CA VAL A 995 -5.31 37.71 -11.10
C VAL A 995 -4.89 36.79 -9.97
N ASP A 996 -5.75 35.86 -9.53
CA ASP A 996 -5.38 34.84 -8.55
C ASP A 996 -4.28 33.91 -9.09
N LEU A 997 -4.47 33.46 -10.33
CA LEU A 997 -3.48 32.64 -11.03
C LEU A 997 -2.13 33.37 -11.20
N LEU A 998 -2.14 34.69 -11.37
CA LEU A 998 -0.92 35.51 -11.45
C LEU A 998 -0.21 35.62 -10.09
N ILE A 999 -0.94 35.60 -8.97
CA ILE A 999 -0.33 35.58 -7.62
C ILE A 999 0.39 34.23 -7.40
N ILE A 1000 -0.25 33.11 -7.73
CA ILE A 1000 0.41 31.78 -7.74
C ILE A 1000 1.66 31.82 -8.63
N GLY A 1001 1.55 32.29 -9.87
CA GLY A 1001 2.68 32.36 -10.79
C GLY A 1001 3.83 33.26 -10.32
N SER A 1002 3.55 34.27 -9.50
CA SER A 1002 4.57 35.16 -8.91
C SER A 1002 5.29 34.55 -7.70
N ASN A 1003 4.69 33.52 -7.10
CA ASN A 1003 5.17 32.84 -5.90
C ASN A 1003 5.48 31.36 -6.09
N HIS A 1004 5.38 30.83 -7.30
CA HIS A 1004 5.67 29.44 -7.64
C HIS A 1004 7.01 28.96 -7.04
N GLU A 1005 7.02 27.76 -6.46
CA GLU A 1005 8.14 27.15 -5.72
C GLU A 1005 8.58 27.89 -4.43
N ARG A 1006 7.90 28.96 -3.99
CA ARG A 1006 8.12 29.51 -2.65
C ARG A 1006 7.58 28.56 -1.59
N THR A 1007 8.25 28.55 -0.44
CA THR A 1007 7.95 27.65 0.68
C THR A 1007 7.89 28.40 2.01
N ALA A 1008 7.15 27.84 2.96
CA ALA A 1008 7.02 28.33 4.33
C ALA A 1008 7.96 27.57 5.31
N PRO A 1009 8.37 28.17 6.45
CA PRO A 1009 8.13 29.56 6.85
C PRO A 1009 8.87 30.55 5.98
N THR A 1010 8.16 31.58 5.53
CA THR A 1010 8.77 32.75 4.91
C THR A 1010 9.40 33.63 6.00
N ALA A 1011 10.38 34.45 5.61
CA ALA A 1011 11.04 35.36 6.54
C ALA A 1011 10.06 36.43 7.03
N TRP A 1012 10.11 36.79 8.33
CA TRP A 1012 9.29 37.87 8.88
C TRP A 1012 9.78 39.25 8.40
N ALA A 1013 9.36 39.60 7.20
CA ALA A 1013 9.63 40.84 6.48
C ALA A 1013 8.44 41.16 5.55
N ILE A 1014 8.43 42.36 4.96
CA ILE A 1014 7.52 42.71 3.86
C ILE A 1014 8.07 42.20 2.52
N PHE A 1015 7.19 42.14 1.51
CA PHE A 1015 7.37 41.43 0.23
C PHE A 1015 8.63 41.75 -0.58
#